data_AF-A0A1C5UGV6-F1
#
_entry.id   AF-A0A1C5UGV6-F1
#
_cell.length_a   1.000
_cell.length_b   1.000
_cell.length_c   1.000
_cell.angle_alpha   90.00
_cell.angle_beta   90.00
_cell.angle_gamma   90.00
#
_symmetry.space_group_name_H-M   'P 1'
#
loop_
_entity.id
_entity.type
_entity.pdbx_description
1 polymer ?
#
loop_
_entity_poly.entity_id
_entity_poly.type
_entity_poly.pdbx_seq_one_letter_code
_entity_poly.pdbx_strand_id
1 'polypeptide(L)'
;MRHLYICVLVLFASALAVYSQNPIINHSFSADPTARVFDGKIYLYPSHDIESPVARLKDWFCMEDYHVYSSEDLVNWMDHGVILSQNNVPWVERESYSMWAPDCVFKGGKYYFYFPAKAKNAKGFSVGVAVADNPSGPFMPDWKPISGIQGIDPCVMVDKDGSAYIYWAGNGLRMAKLKDNMRELASEPVLIEGLPEGFKEGPFVFERNGKYYLTFPWVKDKTETLAYAMGDSPMGPFDFKGIMMDESPTGCWTNHHSVVEYKGQWYLFYHHNDFSPEADKRRSVRIDTLCFNADGTIRKVKPTLRGVGVTNARMKIQIDRYSEASKKGVGISFVDEKNKFEGWKCELAKVKSWVRYNQVDFGTQPVQEVKMRVKSLHGGTLKVEVADKKVAQIKVPACKDWCIIRESVRDVPKGIQDVRLILQQGEAVEIDWLGFDAVPWPAGAFETHQYRNFFAEMGYSQAEIDAKLNEVFNEVFYGENKVYFKVGDSMAYISDVKNHDVRTEGMSYGMMIAVQFDRKDIFDRLWRWCKKYMQHQDGRLKGYFAWSCQTDGTRNSEGPASDGELYYVTSLIFASNRWGNSSGVNYLAEAQNILDCSMQKTGMDAVTPFINVEQKLITFTSTGFGSRFTDPSYHLPAFYEVWARWANDGRSRFWRECAQKSREYLHKSIHPVTGLNPDYNNYDGSLLNSSGIIGDAFRFDSWRVPMNIALDYSWACVDKEWQQEYGNKIQNFLYSQGLYDFKDQYNVDGSPVKEVLQAGEYKQLRHSLGLVATSAAVSLVATDVKCYEFVKQLWEAKHEPYEDGYLDKYYDGLLRLFAFMHLSGRYQIIFPQ
;
A
#
# COMPACT_ATOMS: atom_id res chain seq x y z
N MET A 1 -14.30 -63.21 -6.30
CA MET A 1 -13.91 -61.98 -7.04
C MET A 1 -14.02 -60.79 -6.10
N ARG A 2 -12.90 -60.34 -5.52
CA ARG A 2 -12.80 -59.08 -4.77
C ARG A 2 -11.52 -58.42 -5.28
N HIS A 3 -11.68 -57.37 -6.09
CA HIS A 3 -10.56 -56.60 -6.61
C HIS A 3 -10.14 -55.55 -5.57
N LEU A 4 -8.91 -55.67 -5.10
CA LEU A 4 -8.21 -54.71 -4.25
C LEU A 4 -7.50 -53.72 -5.19
N TYR A 5 -7.98 -52.49 -5.29
CA TYR A 5 -7.26 -51.41 -5.97
C TYR A 5 -6.33 -50.73 -4.96
N ILE A 6 -5.02 -50.94 -5.14
CA ILE A 6 -3.96 -50.20 -4.46
C ILE A 6 -3.75 -48.91 -5.26
N CYS A 7 -4.21 -47.77 -4.73
CA CYS A 7 -3.81 -46.46 -5.22
C CYS A 7 -2.43 -46.12 -4.65
N VAL A 8 -1.39 -46.22 -5.47
CA VAL A 8 -0.07 -45.64 -5.17
C VAL A 8 -0.14 -44.15 -5.49
N LEU A 9 -0.24 -43.33 -4.44
CA LEU A 9 -0.06 -41.88 -4.52
C LEU A 9 1.44 -41.58 -4.64
N VAL A 10 1.92 -41.37 -5.86
CA VAL A 10 3.24 -40.79 -6.11
C VAL A 10 3.11 -39.28 -5.99
N LEU A 11 3.43 -38.75 -4.80
CA LEU A 11 3.63 -37.32 -4.57
C LEU A 11 4.94 -36.90 -5.24
N PHE A 12 4.86 -36.41 -6.48
CA PHE A 12 5.90 -35.56 -7.05
C PHE A 12 5.80 -34.19 -6.36
N ALA A 13 6.60 -33.99 -5.31
CA ALA A 13 6.87 -32.66 -4.78
C ALA A 13 7.81 -31.94 -5.77
N SER A 14 7.24 -31.38 -6.84
CA SER A 14 7.92 -30.34 -7.60
C SER A 14 8.01 -29.12 -6.69
N ALA A 15 9.19 -28.90 -6.10
CA ALA A 15 9.52 -27.66 -5.41
C ALA A 15 9.30 -26.51 -6.40
N LEU A 16 8.18 -25.79 -6.24
CA LEU A 16 7.95 -24.55 -6.95
C LEU A 16 8.91 -23.53 -6.35
N ALA A 17 10.00 -23.26 -7.07
CA ALA A 17 10.87 -22.17 -6.73
C ALA A 17 10.09 -20.86 -6.95
N VAL A 18 10.07 -20.03 -5.93
CA VAL A 18 9.38 -18.73 -5.89
C VAL A 18 10.47 -17.68 -6.23
N TYR A 19 10.27 -16.73 -7.21
CA TYR A 19 11.12 -15.57 -7.71
C TYR A 19 10.66 -14.00 -7.52
N SER A 20 11.45 -13.05 -6.93
CA SER A 20 11.20 -11.76 -6.12
C SER A 20 12.08 -10.73 -6.72
N GLN A 21 11.63 -9.52 -6.85
CA GLN A 21 12.45 -8.57 -7.53
C GLN A 21 13.52 -7.96 -6.59
N ASN A 22 14.82 -8.20 -6.87
CA ASN A 22 15.94 -7.62 -6.11
C ASN A 22 16.30 -6.21 -6.64
N PRO A 23 16.62 -5.23 -5.76
CA PRO A 23 16.40 -5.25 -4.32
C PRO A 23 14.90 -5.15 -3.99
N ILE A 24 14.52 -5.73 -2.85
CA ILE A 24 13.12 -5.91 -2.45
C ILE A 24 12.49 -4.69 -1.75
N ILE A 25 13.33 -3.77 -1.26
CA ILE A 25 12.93 -2.47 -0.71
C ILE A 25 13.51 -1.39 -1.63
N ASN A 26 12.68 -0.48 -2.13
CA ASN A 26 13.05 0.48 -3.18
C ASN A 26 12.82 1.95 -2.80
N HIS A 27 12.51 2.24 -1.54
CA HIS A 27 12.27 3.59 -1.03
C HIS A 27 13.15 3.97 0.17
N SER A 28 13.97 3.05 0.65
CA SER A 28 14.91 3.27 1.76
C SER A 28 16.16 2.39 1.62
N PHE A 29 17.28 2.85 2.18
CA PHE A 29 18.49 2.04 2.29
C PHE A 29 18.34 1.06 3.46
N SER A 30 18.23 -0.21 3.13
CA SER A 30 17.98 -1.30 4.06
C SER A 30 19.18 -2.24 4.09
N ALA A 31 19.68 -2.51 5.29
CA ALA A 31 20.85 -3.34 5.52
C ALA A 31 20.58 -4.44 6.54
N ASP A 32 21.55 -5.34 6.70
CA ASP A 32 21.56 -6.40 7.70
C ASP A 32 20.19 -7.10 7.91
N PRO A 33 19.63 -7.70 6.84
CA PRO A 33 18.26 -8.18 6.86
C PRO A 33 18.10 -9.41 7.75
N THR A 34 17.27 -9.29 8.79
CA THR A 34 16.78 -10.45 9.54
C THR A 34 15.35 -10.79 9.14
N ALA A 35 15.17 -11.92 8.46
CA ALA A 35 13.87 -12.44 8.05
C ALA A 35 13.34 -13.51 9.00
N ARG A 36 12.07 -13.40 9.38
CA ARG A 36 11.35 -14.33 10.28
C ARG A 36 9.96 -14.61 9.73
N VAL A 37 9.40 -15.78 10.03
CA VAL A 37 8.00 -16.10 9.69
C VAL A 37 7.15 -16.02 10.95
N PHE A 38 6.19 -15.09 10.94
CA PHE A 38 5.21 -14.89 12.00
C PHE A 38 3.81 -14.82 11.38
N ASP A 39 2.82 -15.43 12.02
CA ASP A 39 1.41 -15.37 11.59
C ASP A 39 1.17 -15.72 10.11
N GLY A 40 1.98 -16.64 9.58
CA GLY A 40 1.90 -17.08 8.18
C GLY A 40 2.48 -16.10 7.15
N LYS A 41 3.13 -15.01 7.58
CA LYS A 41 3.80 -14.01 6.73
C LYS A 41 5.29 -13.98 7.02
N ILE A 42 6.07 -13.47 6.07
CA ILE A 42 7.46 -13.08 6.35
C ILE A 42 7.45 -11.67 6.91
N TYR A 43 8.24 -11.47 7.97
CA TYR A 43 8.65 -10.17 8.50
C TYR A 43 10.15 -10.01 8.28
N LEU A 44 10.55 -8.85 7.78
CA LEU A 44 11.93 -8.45 7.52
C LEU A 44 12.29 -7.28 8.44
N TYR A 45 13.32 -7.47 9.24
CA TYR A 45 13.87 -6.50 10.19
C TYR A 45 15.27 -6.09 9.71
N PRO A 46 15.40 -5.09 8.82
CA PRO A 46 16.69 -4.55 8.42
C PRO A 46 17.12 -3.43 9.37
N SER A 47 18.42 -3.17 9.43
CA SER A 47 18.96 -1.87 9.82
C SER A 47 18.59 -0.81 8.76
N HIS A 48 18.42 0.45 9.17
CA HIS A 48 18.14 1.57 8.26
C HIS A 48 19.38 2.44 8.05
N ASP A 49 20.06 2.27 6.91
CA ASP A 49 21.22 3.08 6.55
C ASP A 49 20.77 4.51 6.19
N ILE A 50 21.45 5.53 6.72
CA ILE A 50 21.20 6.95 6.40
C ILE A 50 22.47 7.68 5.99
N GLU A 51 22.32 8.84 5.35
CA GLU A 51 23.44 9.79 5.28
C GLU A 51 23.70 10.35 6.67
N SER A 52 24.95 10.26 7.14
CA SER A 52 25.27 10.68 8.50
C SER A 52 25.06 12.18 8.69
N PRO A 53 24.26 12.59 9.70
CA PRO A 53 24.16 13.98 10.10
C PRO A 53 25.39 14.44 10.90
N VAL A 54 26.30 13.52 11.28
CA VAL A 54 27.52 13.79 12.04
C VAL A 54 28.74 13.70 11.13
N ALA A 55 29.51 14.79 11.04
CA ALA A 55 30.65 14.90 10.13
C ALA A 55 31.69 13.77 10.28
N ARG A 56 31.99 13.34 11.51
CA ARG A 56 32.97 12.26 11.78
C ARG A 56 32.53 10.87 11.31
N LEU A 57 31.25 10.71 10.98
CA LEU A 57 30.63 9.45 10.55
C LEU A 57 30.23 9.49 9.07
N LYS A 58 30.60 10.54 8.32
CA LYS A 58 30.16 10.75 6.94
C LYS A 58 30.49 9.57 6.00
N ASP A 59 31.63 8.94 6.22
CA ASP A 59 32.13 7.81 5.42
C ASP A 59 31.98 6.46 6.16
N TRP A 60 31.10 6.41 7.17
CA TRP A 60 30.88 5.24 8.04
C TRP A 60 29.42 4.74 7.98
N PHE A 61 29.18 3.54 8.50
CA PHE A 61 27.82 3.01 8.71
C PHE A 61 27.07 3.87 9.73
N CYS A 62 25.92 4.39 9.32
CA CYS A 62 25.11 5.32 10.10
C CYS A 62 23.65 4.88 10.07
N MET A 63 23.12 4.49 11.23
CA MET A 63 21.75 4.00 11.38
C MET A 63 21.13 4.57 12.64
N GLU A 64 20.03 5.29 12.50
CA GLU A 64 19.32 5.91 13.62
C GLU A 64 18.27 4.97 14.24
N ASP A 65 17.67 4.13 13.41
CA ASP A 65 16.45 3.40 13.74
C ASP A 65 16.28 2.10 12.93
N TYR A 66 15.18 1.42 13.19
CA TYR A 66 14.75 0.22 12.48
C TYR A 66 13.35 0.39 11.95
N HIS A 67 13.15 0.01 10.69
CA HIS A 67 11.85 -0.28 10.12
C HIS A 67 11.54 -1.78 10.20
N VAL A 68 10.28 -2.16 9.98
CA VAL A 68 9.93 -3.56 9.70
C VAL A 68 9.02 -3.64 8.49
N TYR A 69 9.29 -4.63 7.65
CA TYR A 69 8.53 -4.92 6.45
C TYR A 69 7.84 -6.27 6.57
N SER A 70 6.70 -6.46 5.92
CA SER A 70 6.07 -7.78 5.81
C SER A 70 5.63 -8.12 4.40
N SER A 71 5.65 -9.41 4.05
CA SER A 71 5.17 -9.91 2.76
C SER A 71 4.50 -11.28 2.88
N GLU A 72 3.46 -11.51 2.07
CA GLU A 72 2.79 -12.80 1.92
C GLU A 72 3.22 -13.57 0.66
N ASP A 73 3.65 -12.83 -0.38
CA ASP A 73 3.94 -13.33 -1.72
C ASP A 73 5.41 -13.15 -2.14
N LEU A 74 6.23 -12.56 -1.25
CA LEU A 74 7.64 -12.21 -1.44
C LEU A 74 7.91 -11.15 -2.51
N VAL A 75 6.89 -10.63 -3.20
CA VAL A 75 7.01 -9.61 -4.25
C VAL A 75 6.58 -8.25 -3.72
N ASN A 76 5.45 -8.21 -3.02
CA ASN A 76 4.89 -7.01 -2.43
C ASN A 76 5.30 -6.93 -0.96
N TRP A 77 5.95 -5.84 -0.58
CA TRP A 77 6.44 -5.61 0.78
C TRP A 77 5.74 -4.39 1.39
N MET A 78 5.07 -4.59 2.52
CA MET A 78 4.45 -3.52 3.30
C MET A 78 5.43 -3.00 4.34
N ASP A 79 5.73 -1.70 4.32
CA ASP A 79 6.47 -1.00 5.38
C ASP A 79 5.53 -0.65 6.54
N HIS A 80 5.85 -1.11 7.75
CA HIS A 80 5.08 -0.78 8.97
C HIS A 80 5.63 0.45 9.70
N GLY A 81 6.63 1.12 9.13
CA GLY A 81 7.30 2.29 9.67
C GLY A 81 8.37 1.96 10.71
N VAL A 82 8.88 3.02 11.35
CA VAL A 82 9.89 2.91 12.41
C VAL A 82 9.33 2.19 13.63
N ILE A 83 10.00 1.11 14.04
CA ILE A 83 9.63 0.29 15.19
C ILE A 83 10.44 0.57 16.45
N LEU A 84 11.65 1.09 16.30
CA LEU A 84 12.56 1.47 17.39
C LEU A 84 13.63 2.44 16.86
N SER A 85 13.85 3.56 17.55
CA SER A 85 14.96 4.50 17.28
C SER A 85 15.92 4.58 18.46
N GLN A 86 17.19 4.91 18.22
CA GLN A 86 18.17 5.22 19.27
C GLN A 86 17.66 6.26 20.28
N ASN A 87 16.77 7.16 19.84
CA ASN A 87 16.17 8.19 20.67
C ASN A 87 15.22 7.63 21.73
N ASN A 88 14.67 6.43 21.50
CA ASN A 88 13.79 5.73 22.43
C ASN A 88 14.53 4.86 23.45
N VAL A 89 15.84 4.61 23.26
CA VAL A 89 16.60 3.67 24.10
C VAL A 89 17.40 4.44 25.18
N PRO A 90 17.09 4.26 26.48
CA PRO A 90 17.64 5.13 27.54
C PRO A 90 19.17 5.11 27.68
N TRP A 91 19.78 3.97 27.41
CA TRP A 91 21.20 3.71 27.63
C TRP A 91 22.08 3.93 26.38
N VAL A 92 21.49 4.17 25.21
CA VAL A 92 22.22 4.35 23.95
C VAL A 92 22.82 5.76 23.86
N GLU A 93 24.04 5.84 23.36
CA GLU A 93 24.70 7.10 23.00
C GLU A 93 24.05 7.68 21.73
N ARG A 94 23.35 8.82 21.85
CA ARG A 94 22.48 9.33 20.78
C ARG A 94 23.25 9.78 19.54
N GLU A 95 24.49 10.19 19.67
CA GLU A 95 25.32 10.57 18.51
C GLU A 95 26.09 9.39 17.92
N SER A 96 25.80 8.15 18.35
CA SER A 96 26.50 6.98 17.85
C SER A 96 26.01 6.52 16.48
N TYR A 97 24.71 6.68 16.18
CA TYR A 97 24.08 6.18 14.95
C TYR A 97 24.44 4.73 14.66
N SER A 98 24.33 3.92 15.71
CA SER A 98 24.90 2.59 15.77
C SER A 98 23.86 1.48 15.94
N MET A 99 22.62 1.76 15.51
CA MET A 99 21.50 0.82 15.49
C MET A 99 21.70 -0.19 14.33
N TRP A 100 22.73 -1.02 14.45
CA TRP A 100 23.19 -2.00 13.45
C TRP A 100 22.40 -3.32 13.51
N ALA A 101 22.82 -4.35 12.79
CA ALA A 101 22.11 -5.61 12.57
C ALA A 101 21.23 -6.11 13.73
N PRO A 102 19.89 -6.16 13.57
CA PRO A 102 18.98 -6.62 14.61
C PRO A 102 18.54 -8.07 14.41
N ASP A 103 17.84 -8.63 15.39
CA ASP A 103 17.07 -9.87 15.26
C ASP A 103 15.75 -9.80 16.05
N CYS A 104 14.75 -10.58 15.64
CA CYS A 104 13.46 -10.67 16.30
C CYS A 104 13.03 -12.13 16.47
N VAL A 105 12.54 -12.52 17.65
CA VAL A 105 11.98 -13.85 17.90
C VAL A 105 10.68 -13.78 18.69
N PHE A 106 9.80 -14.74 18.47
CA PHE A 106 8.56 -14.91 19.22
C PHE A 106 8.72 -15.99 20.30
N LYS A 107 8.39 -15.66 21.55
CA LYS A 107 8.33 -16.63 22.66
C LYS A 107 7.30 -16.16 23.70
N GLY A 108 6.54 -17.08 24.28
CA GLY A 108 5.65 -16.76 25.40
C GLY A 108 4.60 -15.68 25.11
N GLY A 109 4.09 -15.60 23.87
CA GLY A 109 3.07 -14.63 23.48
C GLY A 109 3.59 -13.20 23.23
N LYS A 110 4.91 -13.02 23.14
CA LYS A 110 5.55 -11.72 22.91
C LYS A 110 6.63 -11.82 21.83
N TYR A 111 6.90 -10.69 21.18
CA TYR A 111 8.01 -10.51 20.25
C TYR A 111 9.17 -9.82 20.95
N TYR A 112 10.37 -10.37 20.83
CA TYR A 112 11.59 -9.85 21.42
C TYR A 112 12.55 -9.43 20.31
N PHE A 113 12.80 -8.12 20.22
CA PHE A 113 13.68 -7.49 19.25
C PHE A 113 15.02 -7.16 19.89
N TYR A 114 16.09 -7.79 19.41
CA TYR A 114 17.45 -7.64 19.88
C TYR A 114 18.23 -6.73 18.94
N PHE A 115 19.00 -5.82 19.51
CA PHE A 115 19.73 -4.83 18.72
C PHE A 115 21.06 -4.46 19.38
N PRO A 116 22.14 -4.30 18.61
CA PRO A 116 23.40 -3.76 19.11
C PRO A 116 23.35 -2.24 19.11
N ALA A 117 24.02 -1.62 20.08
CA ALA A 117 24.27 -0.19 20.06
C ALA A 117 25.44 0.19 20.98
N LYS A 118 26.04 1.35 20.73
CA LYS A 118 27.01 1.94 21.64
C LYS A 118 26.30 2.47 22.89
N ALA A 119 26.59 1.88 24.04
CA ALA A 119 26.08 2.34 25.32
C ALA A 119 26.84 3.57 25.86
N LYS A 120 26.14 4.44 26.60
CA LYS A 120 26.75 5.57 27.32
C LYS A 120 27.81 5.04 28.29
N ASN A 121 29.00 5.64 28.26
CA ASN A 121 30.12 5.33 29.16
C ASN A 121 30.65 3.88 29.10
N ALA A 122 30.30 3.09 28.08
CA ALA A 122 30.84 1.75 27.88
C ALA A 122 32.04 1.74 26.91
N LYS A 123 32.99 0.83 27.14
CA LYS A 123 34.03 0.52 26.16
C LYS A 123 33.48 -0.48 25.13
N GLY A 124 33.08 0.01 23.96
CA GLY A 124 32.56 -0.82 22.87
C GLY A 124 31.03 -0.92 22.84
N PHE A 125 30.53 -1.97 22.20
CA PHE A 125 29.10 -2.19 21.94
C PHE A 125 28.45 -3.09 22.99
N SER A 126 27.14 -2.91 23.15
CA SER A 126 26.28 -3.75 23.99
C SER A 126 25.04 -4.16 23.20
N VAL A 127 24.40 -5.25 23.62
CA VAL A 127 23.15 -5.73 23.03
C VAL A 127 21.97 -5.42 23.94
N GLY A 128 20.95 -4.78 23.39
CA GLY A 128 19.65 -4.53 24.01
C GLY A 128 18.59 -5.53 23.61
N VAL A 129 17.46 -5.46 24.32
CA VAL A 129 16.22 -6.13 23.95
C VAL A 129 15.05 -5.16 24.10
N ALA A 130 14.11 -5.20 23.15
CA ALA A 130 12.85 -4.50 23.18
C ALA A 130 11.69 -5.47 22.97
N VAL A 131 10.52 -5.19 23.52
CA VAL A 131 9.38 -6.13 23.53
C VAL A 131 8.11 -5.52 22.96
N ALA A 132 7.38 -6.30 22.18
CA ALA A 132 6.10 -5.92 21.59
C ALA A 132 5.05 -7.05 21.68
N ASP A 133 3.78 -6.66 21.53
CA ASP A 133 2.64 -7.57 21.39
C ASP A 133 2.39 -8.03 19.95
N ASN A 134 2.91 -7.27 18.97
CA ASN A 134 2.75 -7.53 17.55
C ASN A 134 4.13 -7.59 16.87
N PRO A 135 4.28 -8.35 15.78
CA PRO A 135 5.55 -8.46 15.07
C PRO A 135 6.00 -7.12 14.46
N SER A 136 5.05 -6.21 14.18
CA SER A 136 5.32 -4.86 13.68
C SER A 136 5.49 -3.79 14.77
N GLY A 137 5.50 -4.18 16.05
CA GLY A 137 5.66 -3.24 17.16
C GLY A 137 4.37 -2.55 17.60
N PRO A 138 4.46 -1.39 18.28
CA PRO A 138 5.71 -0.71 18.67
C PRO A 138 6.51 -1.53 19.68
N PHE A 139 7.85 -1.47 19.59
CA PHE A 139 8.74 -2.18 20.52
C PHE A 139 9.18 -1.27 21.66
N MET A 140 9.03 -1.75 22.90
CA MET A 140 9.46 -1.05 24.11
C MET A 140 10.83 -1.56 24.56
N PRO A 141 11.91 -0.74 24.48
CA PRO A 141 13.24 -1.16 24.87
C PRO A 141 13.42 -1.25 26.38
N ASP A 142 14.28 -2.16 26.81
CA ASP A 142 14.71 -2.21 28.21
C ASP A 142 15.62 -1.03 28.58
N TRP A 143 15.55 -0.65 29.85
CA TRP A 143 16.27 0.50 30.41
C TRP A 143 17.79 0.26 30.52
N LYS A 144 18.26 -0.98 30.32
CA LYS A 144 19.67 -1.37 30.30
C LYS A 144 19.92 -2.44 29.23
N PRO A 145 21.15 -2.58 28.71
CA PRO A 145 21.52 -3.71 27.86
C PRO A 145 21.56 -5.03 28.66
N ILE A 146 21.61 -6.16 27.94
CA ILE A 146 21.74 -7.50 28.52
C ILE A 146 23.12 -7.62 29.18
N SER A 147 23.14 -7.94 30.47
CA SER A 147 24.38 -8.09 31.23
C SER A 147 25.17 -9.32 30.74
N GLY A 148 26.49 -9.18 30.60
CA GLY A 148 27.38 -10.24 30.13
C GLY A 148 27.62 -10.26 28.61
N ILE A 149 26.96 -9.38 27.84
CA ILE A 149 27.16 -9.28 26.39
C ILE A 149 27.92 -7.99 26.04
N GLN A 150 29.07 -8.16 25.39
CA GLN A 150 29.85 -7.08 24.77
C GLN A 150 30.13 -7.46 23.32
N GLY A 151 29.51 -6.75 22.37
CA GLY A 151 29.55 -7.12 20.97
C GLY A 151 28.42 -6.55 20.12
N ILE A 152 28.36 -7.03 18.88
CA ILE A 152 27.40 -6.63 17.85
C ILE A 152 26.71 -7.86 17.24
N ASP A 153 25.73 -7.61 16.38
CA ASP A 153 25.05 -8.60 15.54
C ASP A 153 24.46 -9.77 16.33
N PRO A 154 23.52 -9.51 17.26
CA PRO A 154 22.85 -10.57 17.99
C PRO A 154 22.01 -11.42 17.04
N CYS A 155 22.14 -12.74 17.16
CA CYS A 155 21.18 -13.71 16.62
C CYS A 155 20.62 -14.55 17.74
N VAL A 156 19.31 -14.73 17.78
CA VAL A 156 18.60 -15.55 18.75
C VAL A 156 17.95 -16.73 18.06
N MET A 157 18.18 -17.92 18.61
CA MET A 157 17.51 -19.14 18.19
C MET A 157 16.71 -19.69 19.35
N VAL A 158 15.42 -19.91 19.12
CA VAL A 158 14.55 -20.69 20.01
C VAL A 158 14.52 -22.11 19.48
N ASP A 159 15.03 -23.04 20.28
CA ASP A 159 15.13 -24.45 19.92
C ASP A 159 13.79 -25.19 20.13
N LYS A 160 13.69 -26.41 19.60
CA LYS A 160 12.47 -27.24 19.63
C LYS A 160 11.99 -27.59 21.03
N ASP A 161 12.88 -27.59 22.02
CA ASP A 161 12.58 -27.83 23.43
C ASP A 161 12.08 -26.56 24.16
N GLY A 162 12.04 -25.41 23.47
CA GLY A 162 11.70 -24.10 24.03
C GLY A 162 12.86 -23.35 24.68
N SER A 163 14.06 -23.96 24.77
CA SER A 163 15.28 -23.28 25.19
C SER A 163 15.65 -22.19 24.17
N ALA A 164 16.19 -21.07 24.65
CA ALA A 164 16.63 -19.99 23.78
C ALA A 164 18.14 -19.76 23.94
N TYR A 165 18.80 -19.45 22.83
CA TYR A 165 20.24 -19.21 22.74
C TYR A 165 20.48 -17.91 21.99
N ILE A 166 21.41 -17.10 22.47
CA ILE A 166 21.85 -15.87 21.81
C ILE A 166 23.30 -16.02 21.37
N TYR A 167 23.60 -15.58 20.15
CA TYR A 167 24.90 -15.56 19.48
C TYR A 167 25.25 -14.12 19.15
N TRP A 168 26.53 -13.74 19.20
CA TRP A 168 26.98 -12.39 18.85
C TRP A 168 28.47 -12.35 18.49
N ALA A 169 28.90 -11.27 17.83
CA ALA A 169 30.29 -11.05 17.40
C ALA A 169 30.95 -9.84 18.09
N GLY A 170 32.22 -9.58 17.76
CA GLY A 170 33.00 -8.41 18.21
C GLY A 170 34.29 -8.75 18.97
N ASN A 171 34.36 -9.92 19.62
CA ASN A 171 35.55 -10.45 20.30
C ASN A 171 35.65 -11.97 20.09
N GLY A 172 35.65 -12.36 18.81
CA GLY A 172 35.29 -13.71 18.38
C GLY A 172 33.78 -13.93 18.41
N LEU A 173 33.35 -15.09 17.92
CA LEU A 173 31.94 -15.46 17.93
C LEU A 173 31.59 -16.14 19.24
N ARG A 174 30.58 -15.62 19.93
CA ARG A 174 30.17 -16.09 21.25
C ARG A 174 28.73 -16.51 21.26
N MET A 175 28.39 -17.33 22.25
CA MET A 175 27.02 -17.74 22.51
C MET A 175 26.74 -17.90 24.00
N ALA A 176 25.48 -17.83 24.39
CA ALA A 176 25.00 -18.19 25.72
C ALA A 176 23.54 -18.63 25.68
N LYS A 177 23.12 -19.44 26.66
CA LYS A 177 21.71 -19.74 26.89
C LYS A 177 21.03 -18.51 27.47
N LEU A 178 19.81 -18.21 27.05
CA LEU A 178 18.93 -17.18 27.62
C LEU A 178 18.00 -17.80 28.68
N LYS A 179 17.63 -16.99 29.68
CA LYS A 179 16.52 -17.32 30.58
C LYS A 179 15.19 -17.23 29.83
N ASP A 180 14.13 -17.82 30.40
CA ASP A 180 12.79 -17.78 29.80
C ASP A 180 12.19 -16.37 29.68
N ASN A 181 12.68 -15.41 30.46
CA ASN A 181 12.30 -14.01 30.32
C ASN A 181 12.84 -13.34 29.05
N MET A 182 13.76 -14.00 28.31
CA MET A 182 14.39 -13.52 27.07
C MET A 182 15.16 -12.20 27.23
N ARG A 183 15.55 -11.85 28.45
CA ARG A 183 16.16 -10.55 28.80
C ARG A 183 17.50 -10.69 29.52
N GLU A 184 17.85 -11.91 29.93
CA GLU A 184 19.04 -12.21 30.72
C GLU A 184 19.68 -13.51 30.26
N LEU A 185 21.00 -13.62 30.42
CA LEU A 185 21.73 -14.86 30.22
C LEU A 185 21.42 -15.86 31.35
N ALA A 186 21.28 -17.13 30.97
CA ALA A 186 21.15 -18.30 31.85
C ALA A 186 22.45 -19.11 31.95
N SER A 187 23.45 -18.82 31.10
CA SER A 187 24.78 -19.41 31.16
C SER A 187 25.85 -18.34 30.93
N GLU A 188 27.08 -18.63 31.33
CA GLU A 188 28.22 -17.80 30.95
C GLU A 188 28.42 -17.82 29.43
N PRO A 189 28.91 -16.72 28.83
CA PRO A 189 29.31 -16.67 27.43
C PRO A 189 30.41 -17.68 27.08
N VAL A 190 30.21 -18.47 26.03
CA VAL A 190 31.18 -19.43 25.49
C VAL A 190 31.66 -18.96 24.11
N LEU A 191 32.97 -19.12 23.83
CA LEU A 191 33.55 -18.85 22.51
C LEU A 191 33.28 -20.04 21.58
N ILE A 192 32.87 -19.76 20.35
CA ILE A 192 32.72 -20.78 19.31
C ILE A 192 34.06 -21.03 18.65
N GLU A 193 34.55 -22.26 18.76
CA GLU A 193 35.81 -22.72 18.18
C GLU A 193 35.61 -23.41 16.82
N GLY A 194 36.70 -23.66 16.08
CA GLY A 194 36.66 -24.39 14.82
C GLY A 194 36.26 -23.58 13.58
N LEU A 195 36.11 -22.26 13.73
CA LEU A 195 35.84 -21.34 12.61
C LEU A 195 37.15 -20.89 11.93
N PRO A 196 37.13 -20.59 10.62
CA PRO A 196 38.32 -20.11 9.91
C PRO A 196 38.79 -18.75 10.44
N GLU A 197 40.11 -18.51 10.35
CA GLU A 197 40.66 -17.18 10.59
C GLU A 197 40.08 -16.14 9.62
N GLY A 198 39.94 -14.90 10.08
CA GLY A 198 39.40 -13.81 9.26
C GLY A 198 37.87 -13.63 9.33
N PHE A 199 37.15 -14.44 10.11
CA PHE A 199 35.76 -14.15 10.50
C PHE A 199 35.67 -12.82 11.29
N LYS A 200 34.61 -12.04 11.06
CA LYS A 200 34.43 -10.68 11.62
C LYS A 200 33.13 -10.50 12.40
N GLU A 201 31.97 -10.81 11.81
CA GLU A 201 30.66 -10.43 12.36
C GLU A 201 29.49 -11.32 11.85
N GLY A 202 28.25 -10.93 12.15
CA GLY A 202 27.02 -11.47 11.53
C GLY A 202 26.68 -12.95 11.70
N PRO A 203 26.70 -13.55 12.91
CA PRO A 203 26.18 -14.90 13.07
C PRO A 203 24.69 -14.97 12.74
N PHE A 204 24.29 -16.02 12.03
CA PHE A 204 22.89 -16.41 11.93
C PHE A 204 22.75 -17.92 12.11
N VAL A 205 21.96 -18.34 13.09
CA VAL A 205 21.81 -19.75 13.48
C VAL A 205 20.38 -20.23 13.27
N PHE A 206 20.24 -21.38 12.62
CA PHE A 206 18.95 -22.04 12.45
C PHE A 206 19.07 -23.56 12.53
N GLU A 207 17.98 -24.22 12.87
CA GLU A 207 17.87 -25.68 12.91
C GLU A 207 17.14 -26.19 11.68
N ARG A 208 17.61 -27.32 11.14
CA ARG A 208 16.91 -28.06 10.09
C ARG A 208 17.23 -29.55 10.20
N ASN A 209 16.20 -30.39 10.27
CA ASN A 209 16.30 -31.86 10.24
C ASN A 209 17.29 -32.47 11.26
N GLY A 210 17.31 -31.93 12.47
CA GLY A 210 18.17 -32.35 13.58
C GLY A 210 19.60 -31.80 13.52
N LYS A 211 19.89 -30.87 12.59
CA LYS A 211 21.20 -30.23 12.45
C LYS A 211 21.08 -28.73 12.66
N TYR A 212 22.11 -28.15 13.28
CA TYR A 212 22.22 -26.72 13.52
C TYR A 212 23.21 -26.12 12.55
N TYR A 213 22.78 -25.07 11.83
CA TYR A 213 23.58 -24.36 10.85
C TYR A 213 23.99 -23.04 11.46
N LEU A 214 25.28 -22.82 11.60
CA LEU A 214 25.86 -21.53 11.95
C LEU A 214 26.41 -20.90 10.67
N THR A 215 25.76 -19.84 10.21
CA THR A 215 26.14 -19.10 9.01
C THR A 215 26.72 -17.74 9.40
N PHE A 216 27.70 -17.23 8.66
CA PHE A 216 28.40 -15.98 9.00
C PHE A 216 29.15 -15.37 7.80
N PRO A 217 29.27 -14.05 7.73
CA PRO A 217 30.25 -13.36 6.90
C PRO A 217 31.70 -13.76 7.19
N TRP A 218 32.50 -13.93 6.15
CA TRP A 218 33.91 -14.28 6.22
C TRP A 218 34.73 -13.48 5.21
N VAL A 219 35.81 -12.83 5.64
CA VAL A 219 36.73 -12.13 4.74
C VAL A 219 37.85 -13.10 4.35
N LYS A 220 37.73 -13.68 3.16
CA LYS A 220 38.73 -14.61 2.62
C LYS A 220 39.82 -13.91 1.80
N ASP A 221 39.46 -12.86 1.06
CA ASP A 221 40.40 -12.06 0.26
C ASP A 221 40.18 -10.55 0.54
N LYS A 222 39.13 -9.96 -0.02
CA LYS A 222 38.96 -8.49 -0.02
C LYS A 222 37.67 -8.02 0.61
N THR A 223 36.56 -8.71 0.43
CA THR A 223 35.26 -8.35 0.99
C THR A 223 34.59 -9.58 1.59
N GLU A 224 33.39 -9.43 2.13
CA GLU A 224 32.70 -10.52 2.78
C GLU A 224 32.08 -11.52 1.78
N THR A 225 32.42 -12.80 1.96
CA THR A 225 31.67 -13.96 1.47
C THR A 225 30.79 -14.49 2.59
N LEU A 226 29.74 -15.27 2.28
CA LEU A 226 28.98 -15.99 3.30
C LEU A 226 29.49 -17.42 3.42
N ALA A 227 29.81 -17.83 4.64
CA ALA A 227 30.26 -19.17 4.95
C ALA A 227 29.36 -19.82 6.02
N TYR A 228 29.52 -21.13 6.21
CA TYR A 228 28.73 -21.84 7.20
C TYR A 228 29.46 -23.03 7.80
N ALA A 229 29.02 -23.39 8.99
CA ALA A 229 29.40 -24.58 9.74
C ALA A 229 28.13 -25.31 10.23
N MET A 230 28.25 -26.61 10.47
CA MET A 230 27.14 -27.46 10.90
C MET A 230 27.47 -28.18 12.21
N GLY A 231 26.50 -28.29 13.12
CA GLY A 231 26.64 -28.98 14.40
C GLY A 231 25.42 -29.83 14.74
N ASP A 232 25.57 -30.63 15.79
CA ASP A 232 24.53 -31.53 16.30
C ASP A 232 23.80 -30.98 17.53
N SER A 233 24.22 -29.81 18.02
CA SER A 233 23.60 -29.11 19.15
C SER A 233 23.57 -27.61 18.88
N PRO A 234 22.65 -26.86 19.54
CA PRO A 234 22.62 -25.41 19.42
C PRO A 234 23.95 -24.79 19.87
N MET A 235 24.67 -25.42 20.80
CA MET A 235 25.93 -24.93 21.31
C MET A 235 27.18 -25.51 20.60
N GLY A 236 27.00 -26.22 19.49
CA GLY A 236 28.08 -26.88 18.78
C GLY A 236 28.54 -28.19 19.43
N PRO A 237 29.77 -28.67 19.13
CA PRO A 237 30.75 -28.05 18.25
C PRO A 237 30.22 -27.92 16.80
N PHE A 238 30.74 -26.93 16.06
CA PHE A 238 30.38 -26.68 14.67
C PHE A 238 31.54 -27.08 13.75
N ASP A 239 31.24 -27.87 12.72
CA ASP A 239 32.19 -28.30 11.69
C ASP A 239 32.03 -27.43 10.44
N PHE A 240 33.11 -26.76 10.03
CA PHE A 240 33.12 -25.81 8.91
C PHE A 240 32.86 -26.52 7.57
N LYS A 241 31.88 -26.03 6.79
CA LYS A 241 31.45 -26.64 5.52
C LYS A 241 31.77 -25.82 4.28
N GLY A 242 32.34 -24.63 4.45
CA GLY A 242 32.79 -23.77 3.36
C GLY A 242 31.84 -22.62 3.03
N ILE A 243 31.90 -22.15 1.79
CA ILE A 243 31.22 -20.94 1.31
C ILE A 243 29.83 -21.28 0.77
N MET A 244 28.82 -20.55 1.25
CA MET A 244 27.44 -20.60 0.74
C MET A 244 27.10 -19.47 -0.24
N MET A 245 27.85 -18.37 -0.28
CA MET A 245 27.72 -17.31 -1.29
C MET A 245 29.05 -16.59 -1.49
N ASP A 246 29.50 -16.43 -2.74
CA ASP A 246 30.78 -15.77 -3.06
C ASP A 246 30.75 -14.25 -2.77
N GLU A 247 31.92 -13.60 -2.78
CA GLU A 247 32.06 -12.14 -2.62
C GLU A 247 31.25 -11.36 -3.67
N SER A 248 30.80 -10.15 -3.31
CA SER A 248 30.12 -9.26 -4.27
C SER A 248 31.02 -8.91 -5.45
N PRO A 249 30.53 -9.00 -6.70
CA PRO A 249 31.30 -8.61 -7.89
C PRO A 249 31.54 -7.10 -7.99
N THR A 250 30.81 -6.26 -7.24
CA THR A 250 30.98 -4.80 -7.24
C THR A 250 31.87 -4.30 -6.10
N GLY A 251 32.35 -5.20 -5.23
CA GLY A 251 33.22 -4.85 -4.12
C GLY A 251 32.50 -4.20 -2.93
N CYS A 252 31.18 -4.40 -2.78
CA CYS A 252 30.48 -4.04 -1.54
C CYS A 252 31.16 -4.74 -0.36
N TRP A 253 31.56 -3.96 0.66
CA TRP A 253 32.43 -4.46 1.74
C TRP A 253 31.74 -5.52 2.61
N THR A 254 30.55 -5.21 3.14
CA THR A 254 29.79 -6.13 4.01
C THR A 254 28.79 -6.98 3.24
N ASN A 255 28.43 -8.12 3.82
CA ASN A 255 27.36 -8.99 3.33
C ASN A 255 26.67 -9.70 4.51
N HIS A 256 26.02 -8.94 5.40
CA HIS A 256 25.21 -9.51 6.49
C HIS A 256 23.92 -10.15 5.96
N HIS A 257 23.46 -11.24 6.59
CA HIS A 257 22.40 -12.09 6.04
C HIS A 257 21.51 -12.76 7.10
N SER A 258 20.40 -13.33 6.62
CA SER A 258 19.59 -14.29 7.38
C SER A 258 19.04 -15.39 6.49
N VAL A 259 18.65 -16.50 7.11
CA VAL A 259 18.12 -17.68 6.41
C VAL A 259 16.79 -18.08 7.02
N VAL A 260 15.76 -18.25 6.21
CA VAL A 260 14.43 -18.61 6.70
C VAL A 260 13.70 -19.55 5.75
N GLU A 261 12.94 -20.49 6.31
CA GLU A 261 11.99 -21.30 5.58
C GLU A 261 10.63 -20.62 5.51
N TYR A 262 10.06 -20.52 4.32
CA TYR A 262 8.70 -20.02 4.12
C TYR A 262 7.98 -20.86 3.07
N LYS A 263 6.78 -21.33 3.39
CA LYS A 263 5.95 -22.18 2.52
C LYS A 263 6.71 -23.39 1.93
N GLY A 264 7.62 -23.98 2.71
CA GLY A 264 8.40 -25.17 2.34
C GLY A 264 9.63 -24.91 1.47
N GLN A 265 9.97 -23.65 1.22
CA GLN A 265 11.19 -23.24 0.51
C GLN A 265 12.07 -22.40 1.42
N TRP A 266 13.39 -22.63 1.35
CA TRP A 266 14.38 -21.86 2.11
C TRP A 266 14.90 -20.67 1.29
N TYR A 267 15.14 -19.56 1.96
CA TYR A 267 15.56 -18.30 1.36
C TYR A 267 16.78 -17.74 2.09
N LEU A 268 17.68 -17.14 1.31
CA LEU A 268 18.77 -16.33 1.81
C LEU A 268 18.42 -14.86 1.60
N PHE A 269 18.31 -14.11 2.68
CA PHE A 269 18.24 -12.65 2.66
C PHE A 269 19.64 -12.09 2.92
N TYR A 270 20.05 -11.10 2.15
CA TYR A 270 21.36 -10.49 2.23
C TYR A 270 21.28 -9.05 1.70
N HIS A 271 22.37 -8.30 1.63
CA HIS A 271 22.33 -6.92 1.12
C HIS A 271 23.37 -6.64 0.04
N HIS A 272 23.16 -5.52 -0.65
CA HIS A 272 24.06 -5.01 -1.69
C HIS A 272 23.92 -3.49 -1.83
N ASN A 273 24.86 -2.77 -2.45
CA ASN A 273 24.80 -1.30 -2.61
C ASN A 273 24.09 -0.85 -3.91
N ASP A 274 22.90 -1.40 -4.15
CA ASP A 274 22.19 -1.30 -5.44
C ASP A 274 21.79 0.11 -5.85
N PHE A 275 21.27 0.90 -4.91
CA PHE A 275 20.87 2.30 -5.16
C PHE A 275 22.00 3.30 -4.88
N SER A 276 23.20 2.82 -4.57
CA SER A 276 24.34 3.60 -4.07
C SER A 276 25.67 2.96 -4.50
N PRO A 277 25.89 2.72 -5.81
CA PRO A 277 27.10 2.05 -6.30
C PRO A 277 28.40 2.77 -5.89
N GLU A 278 28.33 4.08 -5.66
CA GLU A 278 29.45 4.93 -5.24
C GLU A 278 29.66 4.99 -3.70
N ALA A 279 28.76 4.38 -2.92
CA ALA A 279 28.78 4.42 -1.46
C ALA A 279 28.25 3.11 -0.86
N ASP A 280 29.15 2.18 -0.60
CA ASP A 280 28.87 0.83 -0.09
C ASP A 280 28.40 0.77 1.37
N LYS A 281 28.28 1.91 2.05
CA LYS A 281 27.73 2.06 3.43
C LYS A 281 26.23 2.42 3.43
N ARG A 282 25.65 2.53 2.23
CA ARG A 282 24.21 2.62 2.02
C ARG A 282 23.82 1.40 1.23
N ARG A 283 23.05 0.50 1.82
CA ARG A 283 22.80 -0.83 1.25
C ARG A 283 21.32 -1.03 0.97
N SER A 284 21.00 -2.14 0.32
CA SER A 284 19.68 -2.50 -0.16
C SER A 284 19.53 -4.02 -0.03
N VAL A 285 18.44 -4.46 0.57
CA VAL A 285 18.18 -5.88 0.80
C VAL A 285 17.88 -6.62 -0.51
N ARG A 286 18.45 -7.81 -0.62
CA ARG A 286 18.21 -8.81 -1.65
C ARG A 286 17.79 -10.14 -1.04
N ILE A 287 17.20 -10.98 -1.87
CA ILE A 287 16.73 -12.31 -1.53
C ILE A 287 16.94 -13.28 -2.70
N ASP A 288 17.38 -14.50 -2.41
CA ASP A 288 17.49 -15.59 -3.39
C ASP A 288 17.14 -16.95 -2.76
N THR A 289 16.75 -17.92 -3.58
CA THR A 289 16.41 -19.27 -3.10
C THR A 289 17.66 -19.97 -2.55
N LEU A 290 17.53 -20.58 -1.38
CA LEU A 290 18.55 -21.44 -0.78
C LEU A 290 18.09 -22.90 -0.86
N CYS A 291 18.98 -23.78 -1.31
CA CYS A 291 18.70 -25.21 -1.46
C CYS A 291 19.76 -26.04 -0.73
N PHE A 292 19.39 -27.26 -0.34
CA PHE A 292 20.30 -28.19 0.34
C PHE A 292 20.59 -29.40 -0.53
N ASN A 293 21.77 -29.98 -0.35
CA ASN A 293 22.12 -31.31 -0.85
C ASN A 293 21.48 -32.40 0.01
N ALA A 294 21.52 -33.63 -0.49
CA ALA A 294 20.94 -34.79 0.21
C ALA A 294 21.63 -35.06 1.57
N ASP A 295 22.91 -34.71 1.70
CA ASP A 295 23.68 -34.81 2.96
C ASP A 295 23.44 -33.65 3.94
N GLY A 296 22.54 -32.72 3.59
CA GLY A 296 22.23 -31.54 4.39
C GLY A 296 23.15 -30.34 4.16
N THR A 297 24.21 -30.44 3.35
CA THR A 297 25.06 -29.27 3.04
C THR A 297 24.30 -28.23 2.21
N ILE A 298 24.63 -26.95 2.36
CA ILE A 298 24.03 -25.86 1.59
C ILE A 298 24.59 -25.88 0.17
N ARG A 299 23.71 -25.82 -0.84
CA ARG A 299 24.10 -25.53 -2.23
C ARG A 299 24.41 -24.05 -2.34
N LYS A 300 25.62 -23.73 -2.82
CA LYS A 300 26.05 -22.34 -2.98
C LYS A 300 25.01 -21.52 -3.75
N VAL A 301 24.56 -20.44 -3.13
CA VAL A 301 23.59 -19.48 -3.68
C VAL A 301 24.30 -18.57 -4.68
N LYS A 302 23.64 -18.31 -5.80
CA LYS A 302 24.09 -17.35 -6.82
C LYS A 302 23.20 -16.12 -6.75
N PRO A 303 23.75 -14.93 -6.40
CA PRO A 303 22.99 -13.69 -6.36
C PRO A 303 22.34 -13.39 -7.71
N THR A 304 21.08 -12.97 -7.71
CA THR A 304 20.39 -12.57 -8.94
C THR A 304 19.77 -11.17 -8.83
N LEU A 305 19.49 -10.56 -9.98
CA LEU A 305 18.62 -9.37 -10.04
C LEU A 305 17.13 -9.76 -9.90
N ARG A 306 16.79 -11.02 -10.19
CA ARG A 306 15.42 -11.54 -10.28
C ARG A 306 14.84 -12.09 -8.97
N GLY A 307 15.62 -12.39 -7.92
CA GLY A 307 15.29 -12.82 -6.52
C GLY A 307 14.17 -13.88 -6.31
N VAL A 308 13.30 -13.86 -5.23
CA VAL A 308 12.10 -14.79 -4.86
C VAL A 308 10.51 -14.38 -4.76
N GLY A 309 9.47 -15.07 -5.29
CA GLY A 309 8.11 -14.51 -5.61
C GLY A 309 7.40 -14.93 -6.96
N VAL A 310 6.20 -14.40 -7.24
CA VAL A 310 5.50 -14.54 -8.54
C VAL A 310 4.89 -13.19 -8.90
N THR A 311 5.19 -12.66 -10.09
CA THR A 311 4.72 -11.33 -10.49
C THR A 311 3.40 -11.43 -11.23
N ASN A 312 2.38 -10.69 -10.79
CA ASN A 312 1.11 -10.62 -11.51
C ASN A 312 1.29 -9.91 -12.87
N ALA A 313 0.83 -10.52 -13.97
CA ALA A 313 0.96 -9.98 -15.33
C ALA A 313 0.30 -8.60 -15.49
N ARG A 314 -0.73 -8.30 -14.70
CA ARG A 314 -1.46 -7.02 -14.73
C ARG A 314 -0.87 -5.95 -13.81
N MET A 315 0.33 -6.20 -13.27
CA MET A 315 1.15 -5.22 -12.55
C MET A 315 2.39 -4.84 -13.38
N LYS A 316 3.13 -3.82 -12.93
CA LYS A 316 4.41 -3.45 -13.54
C LYS A 316 5.43 -4.57 -13.36
N ILE A 317 5.86 -5.17 -14.46
CA ILE A 317 6.98 -6.12 -14.54
C ILE A 317 8.24 -5.31 -14.87
N GLN A 318 9.14 -5.22 -13.89
CA GLN A 318 10.45 -4.57 -14.03
C GLN A 318 11.40 -5.53 -14.78
N ILE A 319 11.49 -5.36 -16.10
CA ILE A 319 12.15 -6.33 -16.99
C ILE A 319 13.68 -6.27 -16.90
N ASP A 320 14.24 -5.20 -16.32
CA ASP A 320 15.65 -5.09 -15.93
C ASP A 320 16.05 -6.17 -14.93
N ARG A 321 15.09 -6.66 -14.13
CA ARG A 321 15.27 -7.76 -13.17
C ARG A 321 15.11 -9.13 -13.83
N TYR A 322 15.70 -9.30 -15.02
CA TYR A 322 15.56 -10.50 -15.83
C TYR A 322 16.20 -11.74 -15.19
N SER A 323 15.62 -12.91 -15.47
CA SER A 323 16.15 -14.23 -15.11
C SER A 323 17.26 -14.69 -16.05
N GLU A 324 17.14 -14.36 -17.35
CA GLU A 324 18.12 -14.71 -18.37
C GLU A 324 18.18 -13.61 -19.42
N ALA A 325 19.33 -13.50 -20.10
CA ALA A 325 19.53 -12.53 -21.18
C ALA A 325 20.48 -13.07 -22.24
N SER A 326 20.43 -12.47 -23.43
CA SER A 326 21.43 -12.69 -24.46
C SER A 326 22.82 -12.21 -24.02
N LYS A 327 23.88 -12.93 -24.40
CA LYS A 327 25.27 -12.63 -23.99
C LYS A 327 25.80 -11.24 -24.38
N LYS A 328 25.16 -10.55 -25.34
CA LYS A 328 25.60 -9.25 -25.86
C LYS A 328 24.39 -8.38 -26.18
N GLY A 329 24.54 -7.07 -25.97
CA GLY A 329 23.52 -6.08 -26.35
C GLY A 329 22.39 -5.92 -25.33
N VAL A 330 22.58 -6.40 -24.11
CA VAL A 330 21.70 -6.13 -22.96
C VAL A 330 22.50 -5.34 -21.93
N GLY A 331 21.92 -4.25 -21.43
CA GLY A 331 22.47 -3.41 -20.38
C GLY A 331 21.43 -3.10 -19.31
N ILE A 332 21.89 -2.63 -18.15
CA ILE A 332 21.06 -2.12 -17.07
C ILE A 332 21.68 -0.80 -16.61
N SER A 333 20.85 0.21 -16.41
CA SER A 333 21.23 1.53 -15.92
C SER A 333 20.08 2.14 -15.11
N PHE A 334 20.28 3.26 -14.42
CA PHE A 334 19.19 3.88 -13.66
C PHE A 334 18.15 4.52 -14.59
N VAL A 335 16.88 4.49 -14.17
CA VAL A 335 15.81 5.28 -14.81
C VAL A 335 16.12 6.77 -14.67
N ASP A 336 16.57 7.18 -13.48
CA ASP A 336 17.06 8.51 -13.15
C ASP A 336 18.35 8.43 -12.32
N GLU A 337 19.46 8.96 -12.85
CA GLU A 337 20.76 8.99 -12.18
C GLU A 337 20.78 9.87 -10.91
N LYS A 338 19.89 10.87 -10.84
CA LYS A 338 19.77 11.77 -9.68
C LYS A 338 18.89 11.17 -8.59
N ASN A 339 17.87 10.40 -8.98
CA ASN A 339 16.99 9.68 -8.08
C ASN A 339 17.05 8.18 -8.34
N LYS A 340 18.07 7.52 -7.80
CA LYS A 340 18.32 6.09 -8.03
C LYS A 340 17.21 5.17 -7.52
N PHE A 341 16.39 5.63 -6.57
CA PHE A 341 15.21 4.89 -6.09
C PHE A 341 14.08 4.78 -7.12
N GLU A 342 14.10 5.55 -8.22
CA GLU A 342 13.23 5.31 -9.38
C GLU A 342 13.50 3.94 -10.04
N GLY A 343 14.59 3.27 -9.66
CA GLY A 343 14.92 1.93 -10.12
C GLY A 343 15.79 1.92 -11.37
N TRP A 344 15.80 0.77 -12.03
CA TRP A 344 16.62 0.53 -13.20
C TRP A 344 15.77 0.37 -14.46
N LYS A 345 16.43 0.55 -15.61
CA LYS A 345 15.89 0.25 -16.93
C LYS A 345 16.73 -0.82 -17.60
N CYS A 346 16.07 -1.64 -18.41
CA CYS A 346 16.70 -2.57 -19.32
C CYS A 346 17.02 -1.87 -20.64
N GLU A 347 18.24 -2.07 -21.16
CA GLU A 347 18.66 -1.56 -22.46
C GLU A 347 18.86 -2.71 -23.45
N LEU A 348 18.03 -2.77 -24.49
CA LEU A 348 18.24 -3.67 -25.62
C LEU A 348 18.96 -2.88 -26.72
N ALA A 349 20.30 -2.94 -26.73
CA ALA A 349 21.15 -2.09 -27.55
C ALA A 349 21.45 -2.65 -28.96
N LYS A 350 21.14 -3.92 -29.22
CA LYS A 350 21.43 -4.58 -30.51
C LYS A 350 20.27 -5.44 -30.97
N VAL A 351 19.99 -5.42 -32.27
CA VAL A 351 19.02 -6.35 -32.88
C VAL A 351 19.40 -7.80 -32.52
N LYS A 352 18.39 -8.61 -32.19
CA LYS A 352 18.45 -9.96 -31.60
C LYS A 352 18.89 -10.05 -30.13
N SER A 353 19.19 -8.93 -29.47
CA SER A 353 19.30 -8.93 -28.00
C SER A 353 17.94 -9.22 -27.38
N TRP A 354 17.96 -9.92 -26.26
CA TRP A 354 16.74 -10.35 -25.57
C TRP A 354 16.96 -10.52 -24.07
N VAL A 355 15.87 -10.37 -23.32
CA VAL A 355 15.76 -10.67 -21.89
C VAL A 355 14.56 -11.58 -21.64
N ARG A 356 14.66 -12.46 -20.64
CA ARG A 356 13.58 -13.34 -20.17
C ARG A 356 13.32 -13.06 -18.69
N TYR A 357 12.06 -12.85 -18.37
CA TYR A 357 11.56 -12.70 -17.01
C TYR A 357 10.63 -13.87 -16.72
N ASN A 358 10.99 -14.68 -15.74
CA ASN A 358 10.24 -15.88 -15.39
C ASN A 358 9.14 -15.60 -14.36
N GLN A 359 8.20 -16.54 -14.25
CA GLN A 359 7.24 -16.61 -13.15
C GLN A 359 6.28 -15.41 -13.11
N VAL A 360 5.63 -15.17 -14.24
CA VAL A 360 4.57 -14.17 -14.38
C VAL A 360 3.22 -14.86 -14.38
N ASP A 361 2.34 -14.51 -13.45
CA ASP A 361 1.00 -15.07 -13.37
C ASP A 361 0.01 -14.30 -14.25
N PHE A 362 -0.45 -14.94 -15.33
CA PHE A 362 -1.49 -14.41 -16.22
C PHE A 362 -2.91 -14.67 -15.71
N GLY A 363 -3.05 -15.42 -14.62
CA GLY A 363 -4.32 -15.78 -14.02
C GLY A 363 -5.16 -16.68 -14.93
N THR A 364 -6.46 -16.71 -14.66
CA THR A 364 -7.45 -17.52 -15.41
C THR A 364 -8.18 -16.73 -16.50
N GLN A 365 -8.16 -15.40 -16.41
CA GLN A 365 -8.79 -14.50 -17.37
C GLN A 365 -7.80 -14.12 -18.48
N PRO A 366 -8.22 -14.15 -19.76
CA PRO A 366 -7.35 -13.77 -20.87
C PRO A 366 -6.89 -12.32 -20.73
N VAL A 367 -5.67 -12.05 -21.15
CA VAL A 367 -5.14 -10.68 -21.35
C VAL A 367 -5.39 -10.25 -22.80
N GLN A 368 -5.62 -8.96 -23.01
CA GLN A 368 -6.02 -8.39 -24.30
C GLN A 368 -4.97 -7.44 -24.88
N GLU A 369 -4.20 -6.76 -24.03
CA GLU A 369 -3.09 -5.91 -24.47
C GLU A 369 -1.80 -6.14 -23.65
N VAL A 370 -0.68 -5.76 -24.24
CA VAL A 370 0.58 -5.50 -23.54
C VAL A 370 0.86 -4.00 -23.56
N LYS A 371 1.25 -3.45 -22.41
CA LYS A 371 1.56 -2.04 -22.17
C LYS A 371 3.02 -1.94 -21.72
N MET A 372 3.77 -1.00 -22.27
CA MET A 372 5.19 -0.83 -21.95
C MET A 372 5.58 0.63 -21.80
N ARG A 373 6.44 0.94 -20.83
CA ARG A 373 7.11 2.25 -20.73
C ARG A 373 8.49 2.14 -21.36
N VAL A 374 8.68 2.87 -22.46
CA VAL A 374 9.89 2.78 -23.28
C VAL A 374 10.43 4.15 -23.65
N LYS A 375 11.72 4.17 -24.01
CA LYS A 375 12.41 5.33 -24.59
C LYS A 375 13.35 4.84 -25.69
N SER A 376 13.35 5.54 -26.83
CA SER A 376 14.25 5.22 -27.95
C SER A 376 14.41 6.42 -28.88
N LEU A 377 15.65 6.87 -29.10
CA LEU A 377 15.94 8.03 -29.95
C LEU A 377 15.57 7.81 -31.42
N HIS A 378 15.66 6.58 -31.90
CA HIS A 378 15.48 6.22 -33.32
C HIS A 378 14.31 5.25 -33.55
N GLY A 379 13.65 4.81 -32.48
CA GLY A 379 12.58 3.82 -32.54
C GLY A 379 13.08 2.41 -32.81
N GLY A 380 12.15 1.47 -32.89
CA GLY A 380 12.45 0.07 -33.14
C GLY A 380 11.22 -0.82 -33.16
N THR A 381 11.45 -2.13 -33.21
CA THR A 381 10.39 -3.15 -33.17
C THR A 381 10.74 -4.19 -32.12
N LEU A 382 9.89 -4.33 -31.11
CA LEU A 382 10.01 -5.34 -30.06
C LEU A 382 9.09 -6.52 -30.37
N LYS A 383 9.55 -7.74 -30.08
CA LYS A 383 8.72 -8.95 -30.04
C LYS A 383 8.54 -9.38 -28.59
N VAL A 384 7.30 -9.61 -28.21
CA VAL A 384 6.93 -10.18 -26.92
C VAL A 384 6.56 -11.64 -27.12
N GLU A 385 7.22 -12.52 -26.37
CA GLU A 385 6.90 -13.94 -26.30
C GLU A 385 6.42 -14.29 -24.89
N VAL A 386 5.40 -15.14 -24.79
CA VAL A 386 4.94 -15.76 -23.54
C VAL A 386 4.96 -17.26 -23.73
N ALA A 387 5.60 -18.00 -22.83
CA ALA A 387 5.85 -19.44 -22.97
C ALA A 387 6.50 -19.80 -24.32
N ASP A 388 7.49 -18.99 -24.73
CA ASP A 388 8.22 -19.08 -26.01
C ASP A 388 7.33 -18.98 -27.27
N LYS A 389 6.07 -18.53 -27.14
CA LYS A 389 5.18 -18.21 -28.26
C LYS A 389 5.10 -16.70 -28.46
N LYS A 390 5.23 -16.23 -29.70
CA LYS A 390 5.00 -14.82 -30.03
C LYS A 390 3.54 -14.45 -29.75
N VAL A 391 3.32 -13.47 -28.88
CA VAL A 391 1.98 -12.95 -28.55
C VAL A 391 1.74 -11.54 -29.08
N ALA A 392 2.81 -10.76 -29.26
CA ALA A 392 2.74 -9.41 -29.83
C ALA A 392 4.04 -9.03 -30.57
N GLN A 393 3.92 -8.06 -31.45
CA GLN A 393 5.04 -7.35 -32.07
C GLN A 393 4.71 -5.86 -32.08
N ILE A 394 5.51 -5.08 -31.37
CA ILE A 394 5.19 -3.70 -31.02
C ILE A 394 6.15 -2.76 -31.73
N LYS A 395 5.62 -1.73 -32.39
CA LYS A 395 6.40 -0.65 -32.97
C LYS A 395 6.69 0.40 -31.90
N VAL A 396 7.97 0.62 -31.61
CA VAL A 396 8.45 1.66 -30.70
C VAL A 396 8.69 2.94 -31.51
N PRO A 397 7.99 4.06 -31.21
CA PRO A 397 8.24 5.32 -31.89
C PRO A 397 9.56 5.95 -31.43
N ALA A 398 10.11 6.83 -32.26
CA ALA A 398 11.21 7.69 -31.85
C ALA A 398 10.69 8.69 -30.79
N CYS A 399 11.25 8.63 -29.59
CA CYS A 399 10.86 9.42 -28.42
C CYS A 399 12.10 9.79 -27.59
N LYS A 400 12.24 11.08 -27.27
CA LYS A 400 13.33 11.58 -26.41
C LYS A 400 13.03 11.37 -24.93
N ASP A 401 11.76 11.40 -24.58
CA ASP A 401 11.24 11.18 -23.24
C ASP A 401 10.56 9.81 -23.15
N TRP A 402 10.32 9.35 -21.92
CA TRP A 402 9.58 8.13 -21.67
C TRP A 402 8.16 8.23 -22.24
N CYS A 403 7.75 7.22 -23.00
CA CYS A 403 6.39 7.10 -23.50
C CYS A 403 5.78 5.75 -23.15
N ILE A 404 4.45 5.71 -23.06
CA ILE A 404 3.70 4.48 -22.89
C ILE A 404 3.21 4.01 -24.26
N ILE A 405 3.57 2.79 -24.64
CA ILE A 405 3.10 2.12 -25.85
C ILE A 405 2.20 0.95 -25.49
N ARG A 406 1.28 0.61 -26.38
CA ARG A 406 0.31 -0.49 -26.21
C ARG A 406 0.16 -1.25 -27.51
N GLU A 407 -0.09 -2.55 -27.41
CA GLU A 407 -0.35 -3.43 -28.56
C GLU A 407 -1.27 -4.56 -28.15
N SER A 408 -2.14 -5.00 -29.08
CA SER A 408 -2.99 -6.15 -28.83
C SER A 408 -2.15 -7.43 -28.71
N VAL A 409 -2.51 -8.30 -27.77
CA VAL A 409 -1.92 -9.64 -27.63
C VAL A 409 -2.89 -10.71 -28.11
N ARG A 410 -2.36 -11.84 -28.56
CA ARG A 410 -3.15 -13.02 -28.96
C ARG A 410 -2.53 -14.29 -28.43
N ASP A 411 -3.38 -15.30 -28.21
CA ASP A 411 -2.97 -16.66 -27.84
C ASP A 411 -2.07 -16.75 -26.59
N VAL A 412 -2.25 -15.82 -25.64
CA VAL A 412 -1.49 -15.78 -24.39
C VAL A 412 -1.92 -16.96 -23.50
N PRO A 413 -0.99 -17.87 -23.12
CA PRO A 413 -1.30 -18.94 -22.20
C PRO A 413 -1.70 -18.42 -20.80
N LYS A 414 -2.59 -19.14 -20.13
CA LYS A 414 -3.04 -18.84 -18.76
C LYS A 414 -2.05 -19.33 -17.70
N GLY A 415 -2.22 -18.86 -16.46
CA GLY A 415 -1.42 -19.24 -15.30
C GLY A 415 0.01 -18.70 -15.35
N ILE A 416 0.92 -19.37 -14.64
CA ILE A 416 2.30 -18.91 -14.50
C ILE A 416 3.10 -19.24 -15.76
N GLN A 417 3.67 -18.21 -16.39
CA GLN A 417 4.44 -18.30 -17.64
C GLN A 417 5.69 -17.42 -17.59
N ASP A 418 6.62 -17.68 -18.49
CA ASP A 418 7.78 -16.81 -18.72
C ASP A 418 7.48 -15.81 -19.82
N VAL A 419 7.95 -14.57 -19.64
CA VAL A 419 7.87 -13.49 -20.62
C VAL A 419 9.25 -13.24 -21.19
N ARG A 420 9.35 -13.11 -22.51
CA ARG A 420 10.59 -12.80 -23.20
C ARG A 420 10.41 -11.61 -24.14
N LEU A 421 11.33 -10.66 -24.06
CA LEU A 421 11.34 -9.45 -24.87
C LEU A 421 12.57 -9.45 -25.79
N ILE A 422 12.36 -9.25 -27.09
CA ILE A 422 13.42 -9.32 -28.11
C ILE A 422 13.37 -8.08 -29.00
N LEU A 423 14.50 -7.41 -29.19
CA LEU A 423 14.65 -6.35 -30.19
C LEU A 423 14.81 -6.96 -31.59
N GLN A 424 13.83 -6.77 -32.47
CA GLN A 424 13.85 -7.33 -33.83
C GLN A 424 14.41 -6.37 -34.88
N GLN A 425 14.14 -5.08 -34.75
CA GLN A 425 14.53 -4.04 -35.71
C GLN A 425 14.76 -2.72 -34.98
N GLY A 426 15.49 -1.80 -35.61
CA GLY A 426 15.82 -0.48 -35.05
C GLY A 426 17.15 -0.48 -34.31
N GLU A 427 17.31 0.53 -33.46
CA GLU A 427 18.50 0.73 -32.64
C GLU A 427 18.21 0.43 -31.17
N ALA A 428 18.86 1.12 -30.25
CA ALA A 428 18.68 0.93 -28.82
C ALA A 428 17.25 1.26 -28.38
N VAL A 429 16.65 0.36 -27.62
CA VAL A 429 15.39 0.58 -26.91
C VAL A 429 15.65 0.42 -25.42
N GLU A 430 15.33 1.44 -24.66
CA GLU A 430 15.30 1.43 -23.20
C GLU A 430 13.89 1.07 -22.73
N ILE A 431 13.79 0.15 -21.77
CA ILE A 431 12.54 -0.33 -21.21
C ILE A 431 12.62 -0.21 -19.70
N ASP A 432 11.70 0.54 -19.12
CA ASP A 432 11.52 0.62 -17.66
C ASP A 432 10.71 -0.61 -17.22
N TRP A 433 9.41 -0.63 -17.52
CA TRP A 433 8.54 -1.76 -17.22
C TRP A 433 7.66 -2.18 -18.42
N LEU A 434 7.13 -3.39 -18.33
CA LEU A 434 5.99 -3.84 -19.12
C LEU A 434 4.90 -4.43 -18.22
N GLY A 435 3.69 -4.54 -18.72
CA GLY A 435 2.58 -5.22 -18.06
C GLY A 435 1.49 -5.54 -19.07
N PHE A 436 0.45 -6.23 -18.64
CA PHE A 436 -0.67 -6.62 -19.49
C PHE A 436 -1.95 -5.92 -19.01
N ASP A 437 -2.80 -5.55 -19.96
CA ASP A 437 -4.03 -4.79 -19.73
C ASP A 437 -3.80 -3.41 -19.06
N ALA A 438 -4.65 -2.99 -18.11
CA ALA A 438 -4.72 -1.59 -17.67
C ALA A 438 -3.54 -1.13 -16.79
N VAL A 439 -2.88 -2.06 -16.10
CA VAL A 439 -1.74 -1.85 -15.18
C VAL A 439 -1.94 -0.68 -14.19
N PRO A 440 -2.70 -0.87 -13.10
CA PRO A 440 -2.86 0.15 -12.06
C PRO A 440 -1.57 0.39 -11.26
N TRP A 441 -1.51 1.49 -10.50
CA TRP A 441 -0.33 1.86 -9.73
C TRP A 441 -0.19 1.00 -8.46
N PRO A 442 1.02 0.53 -8.09
CA PRO A 442 1.20 -0.43 -7.00
C PRO A 442 1.25 0.18 -5.60
N ALA A 443 1.33 1.51 -5.49
CA ALA A 443 1.48 2.27 -4.24
C ALA A 443 0.65 3.57 -4.30
N GLY A 444 0.24 4.06 -3.12
CA GLY A 444 -0.62 5.24 -2.97
C GLY A 444 0.17 6.55 -2.82
N ALA A 445 -0.55 7.67 -2.88
CA ALA A 445 0.04 9.01 -2.78
C ALA A 445 0.60 9.38 -1.39
N PHE A 446 0.20 8.71 -0.30
CA PHE A 446 0.84 8.91 1.02
C PHE A 446 2.32 8.52 1.02
N GLU A 447 2.69 7.52 0.22
CA GLU A 447 4.07 7.04 0.06
C GLU A 447 4.76 7.76 -1.09
N THR A 448 4.08 7.85 -2.24
CA THR A 448 4.72 8.28 -3.49
C THR A 448 4.68 9.79 -3.74
N HIS A 449 3.78 10.52 -3.08
CA HIS A 449 3.43 11.90 -3.40
C HIS A 449 3.00 12.13 -4.87
N GLN A 450 2.65 11.06 -5.59
CA GLN A 450 2.24 11.11 -6.99
C GLN A 450 0.77 10.72 -7.13
N TYR A 451 0.12 11.25 -8.16
CA TYR A 451 -1.29 10.96 -8.47
C TYR A 451 -1.43 10.51 -9.92
N ARG A 452 -2.15 9.41 -10.12
CA ARG A 452 -2.39 8.84 -11.44
C ARG A 452 -3.30 9.76 -12.25
N ASN A 453 -2.80 10.28 -13.37
CA ASN A 453 -3.60 11.00 -14.36
C ASN A 453 -4.03 10.02 -15.47
N PHE A 454 -5.21 9.43 -15.30
CA PHE A 454 -5.74 8.41 -16.19
C PHE A 454 -6.09 8.98 -17.57
N PHE A 455 -6.56 10.23 -17.65
CA PHE A 455 -6.80 10.89 -18.94
C PHE A 455 -5.49 11.07 -19.72
N ALA A 456 -4.40 11.47 -19.07
CA ALA A 456 -3.10 11.55 -19.72
C ALA A 456 -2.61 10.18 -20.22
N GLU A 457 -2.86 9.11 -19.45
CA GLU A 457 -2.56 7.74 -19.92
C GLU A 457 -3.34 7.36 -21.18
N MET A 458 -4.55 7.88 -21.36
CA MET A 458 -5.38 7.68 -22.56
C MET A 458 -4.98 8.58 -23.74
N GLY A 459 -4.02 9.48 -23.55
CA GLY A 459 -3.44 10.32 -24.61
C GLY A 459 -4.01 11.74 -24.69
N TYR A 460 -4.88 12.16 -23.75
CA TYR A 460 -5.30 13.55 -23.66
C TYR A 460 -4.14 14.43 -23.17
N SER A 461 -3.98 15.61 -23.75
CA SER A 461 -2.97 16.57 -23.30
C SER A 461 -3.36 17.20 -21.96
N GLN A 462 -2.38 17.62 -21.17
CA GLN A 462 -2.66 18.28 -19.89
C GLN A 462 -3.54 19.53 -20.03
N ALA A 463 -3.39 20.27 -21.15
CA ALA A 463 -4.20 21.44 -21.43
C ALA A 463 -5.69 21.09 -21.66
N GLU A 464 -5.98 20.00 -22.38
CA GLU A 464 -7.35 19.51 -22.59
C GLU A 464 -7.96 19.03 -21.27
N ILE A 465 -7.18 18.33 -20.45
CA ILE A 465 -7.61 17.82 -19.14
C ILE A 465 -7.95 18.97 -18.20
N ASP A 466 -7.07 19.96 -18.08
CA ASP A 466 -7.28 21.12 -17.22
C ASP A 466 -8.48 21.97 -17.72
N ALA A 467 -8.63 22.12 -19.04
CA ALA A 467 -9.79 22.81 -19.62
C ALA A 467 -11.10 22.07 -19.29
N LYS A 468 -11.14 20.75 -19.45
CA LYS A 468 -12.33 19.94 -19.17
C LYS A 468 -12.69 19.92 -17.69
N LEU A 469 -11.71 19.80 -16.80
CA LEU A 469 -11.94 19.87 -15.35
C LEU A 469 -12.50 21.24 -14.93
N ASN A 470 -11.96 22.32 -15.49
CA ASN A 470 -12.45 23.68 -15.22
C ASN A 470 -13.86 23.91 -15.79
N GLU A 471 -14.17 23.38 -16.98
CA GLU A 471 -15.52 23.38 -17.56
C GLU A 471 -16.52 22.73 -16.60
N VAL A 472 -16.25 21.51 -16.11
CA VAL A 472 -17.13 20.79 -15.19
C VAL A 472 -17.30 21.54 -13.85
N PHE A 473 -16.22 22.09 -13.30
CA PHE A 473 -16.30 22.92 -12.09
C PHE A 473 -17.17 24.16 -12.32
N ASN A 474 -16.99 24.85 -13.45
CA ASN A 474 -17.76 26.05 -13.77
C ASN A 474 -19.24 25.74 -14.00
N GLU A 475 -19.58 24.62 -14.63
CA GLU A 475 -20.96 24.18 -14.79
C GLU A 475 -21.67 24.02 -13.43
N VAL A 476 -21.01 23.42 -12.44
CA VAL A 476 -21.57 23.17 -11.10
C VAL A 476 -21.66 24.45 -10.26
N PHE A 477 -20.64 25.32 -10.28
CA PHE A 477 -20.54 26.47 -9.37
C PHE A 477 -21.03 27.81 -9.96
N TYR A 478 -21.00 27.97 -11.28
CA TYR A 478 -21.25 29.25 -11.95
C TYR A 478 -22.20 29.16 -13.15
N GLY A 479 -22.52 27.95 -13.62
CA GLY A 479 -23.41 27.71 -14.75
C GLY A 479 -24.85 28.17 -14.49
N GLU A 480 -25.68 28.08 -15.54
CA GLU A 480 -27.09 28.49 -15.50
C GLU A 480 -27.87 27.74 -14.41
N ASN A 481 -27.62 26.44 -14.28
CA ASN A 481 -28.25 25.56 -13.29
C ASN A 481 -27.28 25.20 -12.15
N LYS A 482 -26.43 26.15 -11.74
CA LYS A 482 -25.46 25.97 -10.66
C LYS A 482 -26.13 25.59 -9.34
N VAL A 483 -25.32 25.02 -8.44
CA VAL A 483 -25.74 24.68 -7.08
C VAL A 483 -25.14 25.58 -6.01
N TYR A 484 -24.19 26.46 -6.35
CA TYR A 484 -23.54 27.39 -5.43
C TYR A 484 -24.18 28.78 -5.44
N PHE A 485 -24.62 29.25 -4.27
CA PHE A 485 -25.33 30.52 -4.09
C PHE A 485 -24.69 31.38 -3.00
N LYS A 486 -24.34 32.62 -3.33
CA LYS A 486 -23.79 33.59 -2.36
C LYS A 486 -24.90 34.20 -1.52
N VAL A 487 -24.64 34.40 -0.23
CA VAL A 487 -25.52 35.10 0.72
C VAL A 487 -24.77 36.29 1.31
N GLY A 488 -25.12 37.49 0.86
CA GLY A 488 -24.37 38.71 1.16
C GLY A 488 -22.88 38.61 0.81
N ASP A 489 -22.05 39.34 1.55
CA ASP A 489 -20.63 39.46 1.22
C ASP A 489 -19.76 38.36 1.83
N SER A 490 -20.29 37.54 2.74
CA SER A 490 -19.49 36.66 3.58
C SER A 490 -19.93 35.19 3.64
N MET A 491 -21.11 34.84 3.13
CA MET A 491 -21.60 33.46 3.20
C MET A 491 -22.00 32.93 1.82
N ALA A 492 -22.14 31.61 1.73
CA ALA A 492 -22.69 30.92 0.58
C ALA A 492 -23.20 29.53 1.01
N TYR A 493 -24.06 28.94 0.21
CA TYR A 493 -24.51 27.57 0.37
C TYR A 493 -24.48 26.79 -0.94
N ILE A 494 -24.48 25.46 -0.83
CA ILE A 494 -24.72 24.52 -1.91
C ILE A 494 -26.15 24.00 -1.75
N SER A 495 -27.00 24.26 -2.74
CA SER A 495 -28.40 23.82 -2.71
C SER A 495 -28.56 22.49 -3.42
N ASP A 496 -29.28 21.55 -2.81
CA ASP A 496 -29.94 20.49 -3.56
C ASP A 496 -31.18 21.09 -4.25
N VAL A 497 -30.96 21.58 -5.46
CA VAL A 497 -31.95 22.36 -6.21
C VAL A 497 -33.24 21.57 -6.44
N LYS A 498 -33.16 20.23 -6.54
CA LYS A 498 -34.33 19.37 -6.78
C LYS A 498 -35.20 19.17 -5.54
N ASN A 499 -34.59 19.16 -4.35
CA ASN A 499 -35.29 18.97 -3.08
C ASN A 499 -35.55 20.29 -2.35
N HIS A 500 -35.13 21.41 -2.95
CA HIS A 500 -35.29 22.76 -2.42
C HIS A 500 -34.69 22.96 -1.02
N ASP A 501 -33.60 22.25 -0.71
CA ASP A 501 -32.91 22.32 0.57
C ASP A 501 -31.39 22.48 0.45
N VAL A 502 -30.74 22.67 1.59
CA VAL A 502 -29.28 22.75 1.78
C VAL A 502 -28.90 21.62 2.72
N ARG A 503 -28.03 20.73 2.25
CA ARG A 503 -27.65 19.51 2.97
C ARG A 503 -26.21 19.54 3.44
N THR A 504 -25.92 18.92 4.59
CA THR A 504 -24.54 18.82 5.12
C THR A 504 -23.62 18.14 4.12
N GLU A 505 -24.13 17.12 3.42
CA GLU A 505 -23.44 16.43 2.33
C GLU A 505 -22.90 17.43 1.30
N GLY A 506 -23.78 18.12 0.55
CA GLY A 506 -23.36 19.06 -0.49
C GLY A 506 -22.53 20.24 0.03
N MET A 507 -22.80 20.72 1.24
CA MET A 507 -21.98 21.78 1.86
C MET A 507 -20.56 21.31 2.13
N SER A 508 -20.40 20.12 2.69
CA SER A 508 -19.10 19.51 2.99
C SER A 508 -18.34 19.09 1.72
N TYR A 509 -19.04 18.60 0.68
CA TYR A 509 -18.48 18.37 -0.65
C TYR A 509 -17.99 19.67 -1.29
N GLY A 510 -18.78 20.74 -1.21
CA GLY A 510 -18.39 22.05 -1.71
C GLY A 510 -17.13 22.59 -1.04
N MET A 511 -16.96 22.36 0.27
CA MET A 511 -15.73 22.68 1.00
C MET A 511 -14.55 21.83 0.53
N MET A 512 -14.73 20.52 0.35
CA MET A 512 -13.68 19.65 -0.19
C MET A 512 -13.24 20.09 -1.59
N ILE A 513 -14.18 20.36 -2.49
CA ILE A 513 -13.89 20.87 -3.83
C ILE A 513 -13.16 22.21 -3.74
N ALA A 514 -13.65 23.15 -2.93
CA ALA A 514 -13.03 24.46 -2.80
C ALA A 514 -11.59 24.38 -2.30
N VAL A 515 -11.28 23.53 -1.32
CA VAL A 515 -9.90 23.37 -0.85
C VAL A 515 -9.01 22.71 -1.90
N GLN A 516 -9.51 21.75 -2.69
CA GLN A 516 -8.75 21.13 -3.78
C GLN A 516 -8.42 22.14 -4.89
N PHE A 517 -9.37 22.99 -5.27
CA PHE A 517 -9.23 24.04 -6.29
C PHE A 517 -8.54 25.33 -5.78
N ASP A 518 -8.03 25.34 -4.55
CA ASP A 518 -7.41 26.53 -3.92
C ASP A 518 -8.33 27.76 -3.85
N ARG A 519 -9.63 27.53 -3.62
CA ARG A 519 -10.67 28.56 -3.54
C ARG A 519 -11.05 28.85 -2.09
N LYS A 520 -10.11 29.47 -1.36
CA LYS A 520 -10.33 29.92 0.03
C LYS A 520 -11.57 30.80 0.18
N ASP A 521 -11.86 31.63 -0.82
CA ASP A 521 -13.04 32.49 -0.84
C ASP A 521 -14.36 31.71 -0.84
N ILE A 522 -14.45 30.60 -1.58
CA ILE A 522 -15.62 29.71 -1.57
C ILE A 522 -15.66 28.95 -0.24
N PHE A 523 -14.53 28.37 0.16
CA PHE A 523 -14.44 27.57 1.38
C PHE A 523 -14.93 28.33 2.61
N ASP A 524 -14.40 29.54 2.84
CA ASP A 524 -14.75 30.37 4.01
C ASP A 524 -16.21 30.83 3.98
N ARG A 525 -16.80 31.01 2.79
CA ARG A 525 -18.22 31.36 2.65
C ARG A 525 -19.13 30.19 3.02
N LEU A 526 -18.81 28.99 2.51
CA LEU A 526 -19.54 27.77 2.83
C LEU A 526 -19.43 27.45 4.32
N TRP A 527 -18.22 27.49 4.87
CA TRP A 527 -17.97 27.19 6.28
C TRP A 527 -18.72 28.14 7.22
N ARG A 528 -18.70 29.45 6.95
CA ARG A 528 -19.43 30.44 7.75
C ARG A 528 -20.95 30.20 7.73
N TRP A 529 -21.50 29.78 6.59
CA TRP A 529 -22.92 29.42 6.51
C TRP A 529 -23.22 28.16 7.34
N CYS A 530 -22.39 27.11 7.21
CA CYS A 530 -22.52 25.88 8.01
C CYS A 530 -22.50 26.17 9.51
N LYS A 531 -21.51 26.95 9.97
CA LYS A 531 -21.37 27.33 11.38
C LYS A 531 -22.57 28.11 11.90
N LYS A 532 -23.11 29.02 11.09
CA LYS A 532 -24.21 29.90 11.49
C LYS A 532 -25.55 29.17 11.57
N TYR A 533 -25.86 28.34 10.57
CA TYR A 533 -27.21 27.81 10.40
C TYR A 533 -27.31 26.31 10.71
N MET A 534 -26.28 25.52 10.40
CA MET A 534 -26.34 24.06 10.51
C MET A 534 -25.75 23.56 11.82
N GLN A 535 -24.59 24.09 12.25
CA GLN A 535 -23.91 23.58 13.43
C GLN A 535 -24.67 23.92 14.72
N HIS A 536 -24.89 22.90 15.54
CA HIS A 536 -25.36 23.06 16.91
C HIS A 536 -24.23 23.56 17.81
N GLN A 537 -24.42 24.73 18.42
CA GLN A 537 -23.41 25.35 19.30
C GLN A 537 -23.48 24.84 20.74
N ASP A 538 -24.64 24.30 21.13
CA ASP A 538 -24.93 23.82 22.48
C ASP A 538 -25.88 22.61 22.46
N GLY A 539 -26.24 22.13 23.66
CA GLY A 539 -27.12 20.99 23.84
C GLY A 539 -26.50 19.64 23.47
N ARG A 540 -27.36 18.61 23.40
CA ARG A 540 -26.93 17.22 23.17
C ARG A 540 -26.32 16.97 21.77
N LEU A 541 -26.65 17.84 20.81
CA LEU A 541 -26.16 17.78 19.44
C LEU A 541 -24.95 18.70 19.22
N LYS A 542 -24.44 19.37 20.27
CA LYS A 542 -23.29 20.28 20.17
C LYS A 542 -22.17 19.68 19.30
N GLY A 543 -21.68 20.48 18.36
CA GLY A 543 -20.62 20.12 17.42
C GLY A 543 -21.09 19.37 16.16
N TYR A 544 -22.32 18.85 16.14
CA TYR A 544 -22.94 18.25 14.94
C TYR A 544 -23.73 19.27 14.15
N PHE A 545 -24.10 18.88 12.93
CA PHE A 545 -24.75 19.75 11.96
C PHE A 545 -26.13 19.21 11.61
N ALA A 546 -27.16 20.07 11.62
CA ALA A 546 -28.48 19.75 11.10
C ALA A 546 -28.36 19.33 9.62
N TRP A 547 -28.73 18.09 9.29
CA TRP A 547 -28.44 17.50 7.98
C TRP A 547 -29.14 18.20 6.81
N SER A 548 -30.29 18.85 7.06
CA SER A 548 -31.08 19.58 6.06
C SER A 548 -31.60 20.90 6.62
N CYS A 549 -31.42 21.97 5.85
CA CYS A 549 -31.96 23.30 6.09
C CYS A 549 -32.65 23.83 4.82
N GLN A 550 -33.61 24.74 5.00
CA GLN A 550 -34.06 25.64 3.96
C GLN A 550 -32.94 26.60 3.54
N THR A 551 -33.07 27.22 2.37
CA THR A 551 -32.06 28.14 1.82
C THR A 551 -31.88 29.43 2.63
N ASP A 552 -32.85 29.78 3.47
CA ASP A 552 -32.76 30.89 4.44
C ASP A 552 -32.03 30.52 5.74
N GLY A 553 -31.69 29.24 5.92
CA GLY A 553 -31.01 28.68 7.09
C GLY A 553 -31.93 28.06 8.14
N THR A 554 -33.25 28.05 7.93
CA THR A 554 -34.21 27.36 8.81
C THR A 554 -33.99 25.85 8.74
N ARG A 555 -33.83 25.17 9.88
CA ARG A 555 -33.56 23.73 9.92
C ARG A 555 -34.82 22.92 9.61
N ASN A 556 -34.72 22.00 8.65
CA ASN A 556 -35.78 21.02 8.36
C ASN A 556 -35.75 19.86 9.37
N SER A 557 -34.55 19.54 9.86
CA SER A 557 -34.30 18.48 10.83
C SER A 557 -33.12 18.86 11.72
N GLU A 558 -33.20 18.51 13.00
CA GLU A 558 -32.10 18.77 13.95
C GLU A 558 -31.00 17.71 13.90
N GLY A 559 -31.32 16.47 13.52
CA GLY A 559 -30.35 15.38 13.49
C GLY A 559 -29.24 15.57 12.43
N PRO A 560 -28.07 14.91 12.60
CA PRO A 560 -27.00 14.93 11.61
C PRO A 560 -27.03 13.75 10.63
N ALA A 561 -26.27 13.88 9.55
CA ALA A 561 -25.90 12.81 8.61
C ALA A 561 -24.37 12.68 8.62
N SER A 562 -23.87 11.52 9.05
CA SER A 562 -22.49 11.37 9.52
C SER A 562 -21.42 11.54 8.43
N ASP A 563 -21.77 11.35 7.16
CA ASP A 563 -20.92 11.66 6.01
C ASP A 563 -20.58 13.15 5.90
N GLY A 564 -21.52 14.02 6.26
CA GLY A 564 -21.29 15.47 6.35
C GLY A 564 -20.18 15.81 7.34
N GLU A 565 -20.28 15.33 8.58
CA GLU A 565 -19.21 15.50 9.59
C GLU A 565 -17.86 14.94 9.11
N LEU A 566 -17.87 13.76 8.49
CA LEU A 566 -16.68 13.11 7.94
C LEU A 566 -15.96 14.00 6.91
N TYR A 567 -16.69 14.57 5.95
CA TYR A 567 -16.11 15.48 4.95
C TYR A 567 -15.71 16.84 5.54
N TYR A 568 -16.48 17.39 6.49
CA TYR A 568 -16.12 18.65 7.16
C TYR A 568 -14.76 18.54 7.85
N VAL A 569 -14.55 17.51 8.67
CA VAL A 569 -13.29 17.30 9.40
C VAL A 569 -12.10 17.22 8.43
N THR A 570 -12.19 16.38 7.39
CA THR A 570 -11.10 16.23 6.42
C THR A 570 -10.84 17.52 5.65
N SER A 571 -11.89 18.21 5.19
CA SER A 571 -11.78 19.46 4.44
C SER A 571 -11.13 20.57 5.28
N LEU A 572 -11.44 20.64 6.57
CA LEU A 572 -10.85 21.59 7.51
C LEU A 572 -9.38 21.28 7.81
N ILE A 573 -9.01 20.01 7.98
CA ILE A 573 -7.59 19.61 8.11
C ILE A 573 -6.81 20.02 6.87
N PHE A 574 -7.35 19.77 5.68
CA PHE A 574 -6.74 20.20 4.43
C PHE A 574 -6.66 21.72 4.28
N ALA A 575 -7.69 22.46 4.69
CA ALA A 575 -7.66 23.93 4.70
C ALA A 575 -6.56 24.46 5.64
N SER A 576 -6.40 23.84 6.82
CA SER A 576 -5.28 24.12 7.73
C SER A 576 -3.94 23.87 7.06
N ASN A 577 -3.76 22.72 6.41
CA ASN A 577 -2.51 22.36 5.73
C ASN A 577 -2.18 23.32 4.58
N ARG A 578 -3.19 23.77 3.81
CA ARG A 578 -3.00 24.64 2.64
C ARG A 578 -2.83 26.11 2.98
N TRP A 579 -3.68 26.65 3.85
CA TRP A 579 -3.79 28.09 4.10
C TRP A 579 -3.35 28.54 5.50
N GLY A 580 -2.99 27.59 6.37
CA GLY A 580 -2.68 27.87 7.77
C GLY A 580 -3.90 28.32 8.58
N ASN A 581 -3.69 28.53 9.89
CA ASN A 581 -4.79 28.79 10.83
C ASN A 581 -4.88 30.25 11.35
N SER A 582 -4.05 31.15 10.81
CA SER A 582 -3.88 32.53 11.32
C SER A 582 -4.76 33.58 10.63
N SER A 583 -5.42 33.24 9.51
CA SER A 583 -6.09 34.21 8.62
C SER A 583 -7.63 34.24 8.74
N GLY A 584 -8.15 34.13 9.96
CA GLY A 584 -9.56 34.34 10.30
C GLY A 584 -10.28 33.11 10.85
N VAL A 585 -10.28 32.00 10.10
CA VAL A 585 -10.79 30.70 10.59
C VAL A 585 -9.60 29.84 11.02
N ASN A 586 -9.64 29.34 12.24
CA ASN A 586 -8.69 28.33 12.69
C ASN A 586 -9.24 26.94 12.31
N TYR A 587 -8.95 26.50 11.09
CA TYR A 587 -9.56 25.28 10.53
C TYR A 587 -9.23 24.03 11.33
N LEU A 588 -7.99 23.90 11.81
CA LEU A 588 -7.59 22.75 12.61
C LEU A 588 -8.36 22.70 13.93
N ALA A 589 -8.50 23.84 14.61
CA ALA A 589 -9.27 23.89 15.86
C ALA A 589 -10.76 23.57 15.63
N GLU A 590 -11.33 23.98 14.48
CA GLU A 590 -12.70 23.61 14.13
C GLU A 590 -12.85 22.11 13.85
N ALA A 591 -11.90 21.48 13.15
CA ALA A 591 -11.89 20.04 12.93
C ALA A 591 -11.80 19.28 14.26
N GLN A 592 -10.87 19.68 15.12
CA GLN A 592 -10.69 19.10 16.47
C GLN A 592 -11.95 19.27 17.32
N ASN A 593 -12.60 20.43 17.27
CA ASN A 593 -13.84 20.67 17.99
C ASN A 593 -14.96 19.70 17.56
N ILE A 594 -15.11 19.40 16.26
CA ILE A 594 -16.09 18.41 15.79
C ILE A 594 -15.77 17.02 16.36
N LEU A 595 -14.50 16.61 16.29
CA LEU A 595 -14.05 15.30 16.77
C LEU A 595 -14.20 15.15 18.29
N ASP A 596 -13.80 16.16 19.06
CA ASP A 596 -13.90 16.17 20.52
C ASP A 596 -15.36 16.18 20.98
N CYS A 597 -16.20 17.02 20.38
CA CYS A 597 -17.63 17.03 20.65
C CYS A 597 -18.27 15.69 20.29
N SER A 598 -17.80 14.99 19.26
CA SER A 598 -18.26 13.65 18.90
C SER A 598 -17.89 12.63 19.99
N MET A 599 -16.61 12.58 20.37
CA MET A 599 -16.11 11.59 21.34
C MET A 599 -16.68 11.77 22.75
N GLN A 600 -17.02 13.00 23.14
CA GLN A 600 -17.71 13.28 24.41
C GLN A 600 -19.08 12.60 24.52
N LYS A 601 -19.67 12.14 23.40
CA LYS A 601 -20.97 11.45 23.38
C LYS A 601 -20.88 9.94 23.64
N THR A 602 -19.69 9.41 23.91
CA THR A 602 -19.49 7.99 24.20
C THR A 602 -20.29 7.57 25.44
N GLY A 603 -21.10 6.53 25.32
CA GLY A 603 -21.94 6.01 26.40
C GLY A 603 -23.22 6.82 26.68
N MET A 604 -23.61 7.76 25.81
CA MET A 604 -24.89 8.46 25.91
C MET A 604 -26.01 7.70 25.17
N ASP A 605 -27.18 7.59 25.78
CA ASP A 605 -28.30 6.78 25.25
C ASP A 605 -29.01 7.37 24.02
N ALA A 606 -28.96 8.70 23.84
CA ALA A 606 -29.77 9.39 22.82
C ALA A 606 -28.99 9.88 21.59
N VAL A 607 -27.70 10.21 21.77
CA VAL A 607 -26.81 10.71 20.72
C VAL A 607 -25.47 10.03 20.93
N THR A 608 -24.90 9.44 19.90
CA THR A 608 -23.63 8.71 19.97
C THR A 608 -22.54 9.50 19.24
N PRO A 609 -21.26 9.10 19.35
CA PRO A 609 -20.25 9.52 18.40
C PRO A 609 -20.65 9.11 16.97
N PHE A 610 -20.31 9.92 15.96
CA PHE A 610 -20.57 9.59 14.54
C PHE A 610 -19.62 8.49 14.03
N ILE A 611 -18.55 8.18 14.78
CA ILE A 611 -17.75 6.97 14.61
C ILE A 611 -18.04 6.08 15.82
N ASN A 612 -18.68 4.94 15.60
CA ASN A 612 -18.97 3.97 16.65
C ASN A 612 -17.65 3.51 17.29
N VAL A 613 -17.47 3.75 18.59
CA VAL A 613 -16.19 3.51 19.29
C VAL A 613 -15.87 2.02 19.43
N GLU A 614 -16.89 1.17 19.54
CA GLU A 614 -16.71 -0.28 19.67
C GLU A 614 -16.40 -0.92 18.32
N GLN A 615 -17.23 -0.61 17.32
CA GLN A 615 -17.09 -1.18 15.97
C GLN A 615 -15.96 -0.52 15.19
N LYS A 616 -15.60 0.72 15.55
CA LYS A 616 -14.65 1.59 14.82
C LYS A 616 -15.11 1.88 13.38
N LEU A 617 -16.42 1.92 13.19
CA LEU A 617 -17.10 2.16 11.92
C LEU A 617 -17.97 3.41 12.06
N ILE A 618 -18.09 4.17 10.98
CA ILE A 618 -19.00 5.32 10.93
C ILE A 618 -20.45 4.87 11.14
N THR A 619 -21.28 5.71 11.75
CA THR A 619 -22.73 5.48 11.89
C THR A 619 -23.46 5.97 10.65
N PHE A 620 -24.66 5.45 10.35
CA PHE A 620 -25.54 6.11 9.36
C PHE A 620 -26.00 7.49 9.89
N THR A 621 -26.57 7.52 11.09
CA THR A 621 -26.75 8.79 11.82
C THR A 621 -26.35 8.62 13.27
N SER A 622 -25.91 9.70 13.92
CA SER A 622 -25.43 9.64 15.31
C SER A 622 -26.58 9.72 16.34
N THR A 623 -27.81 9.39 15.95
CA THR A 623 -29.01 9.53 16.78
C THR A 623 -29.99 8.36 16.62
N GLY A 624 -30.59 7.94 17.73
CA GLY A 624 -31.72 7.00 17.72
C GLY A 624 -31.41 5.65 17.05
N PHE A 625 -32.27 5.23 16.12
CA PHE A 625 -32.13 3.94 15.43
C PHE A 625 -30.97 3.93 14.42
N GLY A 626 -30.65 5.09 13.83
CA GLY A 626 -29.60 5.19 12.81
C GLY A 626 -28.17 5.00 13.32
N SER A 627 -27.96 5.00 14.64
CA SER A 627 -26.64 4.72 15.23
C SER A 627 -26.34 3.22 15.39
N ARG A 628 -27.32 2.35 15.06
CA ARG A 628 -27.21 0.89 15.20
C ARG A 628 -26.67 0.20 13.95
N PHE A 629 -26.51 0.93 12.86
CA PHE A 629 -26.12 0.43 11.56
C PHE A 629 -25.32 1.50 10.80
N THR A 630 -24.84 1.15 9.61
CA THR A 630 -23.99 2.04 8.79
C THR A 630 -24.44 2.05 7.33
N ASP A 631 -23.76 2.86 6.54
CA ASP A 631 -23.95 3.03 5.10
C ASP A 631 -22.59 2.79 4.43
N PRO A 632 -22.45 1.82 3.49
CA PRO A 632 -21.20 1.56 2.79
C PRO A 632 -20.56 2.79 2.14
N SER A 633 -21.38 3.72 1.65
CA SER A 633 -20.92 4.96 1.01
C SER A 633 -20.30 5.97 1.96
N TYR A 634 -20.45 5.79 3.28
CA TYR A 634 -19.83 6.67 4.30
C TYR A 634 -18.43 6.18 4.69
N HIS A 635 -18.00 5.01 4.22
CA HIS A 635 -16.68 4.47 4.53
C HIS A 635 -15.61 5.02 3.58
N LEU A 636 -14.84 5.99 4.07
CA LEU A 636 -13.67 6.57 3.40
C LEU A 636 -12.40 6.34 4.26
N PRO A 637 -11.78 5.15 4.18
CA PRO A 637 -10.59 4.84 4.98
C PRO A 637 -9.46 5.86 4.82
N ALA A 638 -9.29 6.38 3.60
CA ALA A 638 -8.33 7.44 3.25
C ALA A 638 -8.45 8.70 4.14
N PHE A 639 -9.65 9.04 4.59
CA PHE A 639 -9.86 10.19 5.47
C PHE A 639 -9.39 9.91 6.88
N TYR A 640 -9.62 8.71 7.40
CA TYR A 640 -9.07 8.32 8.70
C TYR A 640 -7.53 8.26 8.67
N GLU A 641 -6.92 7.90 7.53
CA GLU A 641 -5.47 7.99 7.32
C GLU A 641 -4.95 9.43 7.40
N VAL A 642 -5.71 10.40 6.85
CA VAL A 642 -5.45 11.85 7.01
C VAL A 642 -5.55 12.25 8.48
N TRP A 643 -6.62 11.85 9.17
CA TRP A 643 -6.85 12.24 10.57
C TRP A 643 -5.77 11.66 11.49
N ALA A 644 -5.38 10.41 11.25
CA ALA A 644 -4.30 9.76 11.99
C ALA A 644 -2.96 10.51 11.90
N ARG A 645 -2.73 11.24 10.82
CA ARG A 645 -1.50 12.00 10.57
C ARG A 645 -1.59 13.45 11.03
N TRP A 646 -2.73 14.11 10.83
CA TRP A 646 -2.81 15.58 10.91
C TRP A 646 -3.99 16.13 11.71
N ALA A 647 -4.86 15.31 12.29
CA ALA A 647 -5.86 15.83 13.23
C ALA A 647 -5.21 16.37 14.53
N ASN A 648 -4.04 15.85 14.91
CA ASN A 648 -3.27 16.26 16.09
C ASN A 648 -4.12 16.31 17.39
N ASP A 649 -5.03 15.34 17.53
CA ASP A 649 -6.05 15.27 18.57
C ASP A 649 -5.78 14.18 19.62
N GLY A 650 -4.58 13.60 19.61
CA GLY A 650 -4.16 12.50 20.49
C GLY A 650 -4.77 11.13 20.16
N ARG A 651 -5.56 10.99 19.08
CA ARG A 651 -6.31 9.76 18.74
C ARG A 651 -5.81 9.09 17.46
N SER A 652 -4.56 9.31 17.07
CA SER A 652 -3.97 8.79 15.82
C SER A 652 -4.10 7.27 15.65
N ARG A 653 -3.85 6.50 16.72
CA ARG A 653 -4.02 5.04 16.70
C ARG A 653 -5.47 4.63 16.41
N PHE A 654 -6.43 5.25 17.08
CA PHE A 654 -7.85 4.97 16.88
C PHE A 654 -8.25 5.21 15.41
N TRP A 655 -7.78 6.29 14.81
CA TRP A 655 -8.04 6.59 13.39
C TRP A 655 -7.45 5.57 12.42
N ARG A 656 -6.22 5.08 12.66
CA ARG A 656 -5.66 3.97 11.86
C ARG A 656 -6.50 2.70 11.97
N GLU A 657 -6.99 2.39 13.17
CA GLU A 657 -7.87 1.25 13.38
C GLU A 657 -9.24 1.43 12.68
N CYS A 658 -9.79 2.65 12.63
CA CYS A 658 -11.00 2.95 11.85
C CYS A 658 -10.79 2.78 10.34
N ALA A 659 -9.62 3.18 9.81
CA ALA A 659 -9.25 2.95 8.41
C ALA A 659 -9.26 1.45 8.09
N GLN A 660 -8.54 0.65 8.89
CA GLN A 660 -8.50 -0.79 8.74
C GLN A 660 -9.90 -1.42 8.83
N LYS A 661 -10.68 -1.08 9.85
CA LYS A 661 -12.02 -1.65 10.07
C LYS A 661 -12.99 -1.29 8.94
N SER A 662 -12.89 -0.10 8.38
CA SER A 662 -13.71 0.30 7.23
C SER A 662 -13.38 -0.51 5.98
N ARG A 663 -12.10 -0.80 5.70
CA ARG A 663 -11.70 -1.70 4.60
C ARG A 663 -12.27 -3.11 4.82
N GLU A 664 -12.07 -3.69 6.01
CA GLU A 664 -12.61 -5.01 6.39
C GLU A 664 -14.15 -5.07 6.28
N TYR A 665 -14.84 -4.00 6.62
CA TYR A 665 -16.29 -3.92 6.53
C TYR A 665 -16.77 -3.88 5.06
N LEU A 666 -16.08 -3.14 4.18
CA LEU A 666 -16.44 -3.10 2.75
C LEU A 666 -16.31 -4.50 2.09
N HIS A 667 -15.35 -5.32 2.51
CA HIS A 667 -15.24 -6.72 2.06
C HIS A 667 -16.52 -7.52 2.36
N LYS A 668 -17.14 -7.28 3.52
CA LYS A 668 -18.33 -7.99 3.98
C LYS A 668 -19.61 -7.44 3.35
N SER A 669 -19.66 -6.12 3.14
CA SER A 669 -20.84 -5.42 2.62
C SER A 669 -21.06 -5.64 1.13
N ILE A 670 -20.00 -5.86 0.36
CA ILE A 670 -20.07 -5.84 -1.11
C ILE A 670 -20.35 -7.24 -1.64
N HIS A 671 -21.33 -7.34 -2.54
CA HIS A 671 -21.72 -8.62 -3.13
C HIS A 671 -20.56 -9.22 -3.95
N PRO A 672 -20.15 -10.47 -3.68
CA PRO A 672 -18.87 -11.01 -4.15
C PRO A 672 -18.81 -11.26 -5.66
N VAL A 673 -19.95 -11.28 -6.34
CA VAL A 673 -20.06 -11.53 -7.79
C VAL A 673 -20.21 -10.23 -8.58
N THR A 674 -21.15 -9.38 -8.17
CA THR A 674 -21.55 -8.18 -8.92
C THR A 674 -20.75 -6.95 -8.52
N GLY A 675 -20.12 -6.95 -7.33
CA GLY A 675 -19.47 -5.75 -6.79
C GLY A 675 -20.47 -4.68 -6.33
N LEU A 676 -21.77 -4.97 -6.27
CA LEU A 676 -22.78 -4.03 -5.77
C LEU A 676 -22.87 -4.08 -4.24
N ASN A 677 -23.16 -2.93 -3.61
CA ASN A 677 -23.46 -2.78 -2.19
C ASN A 677 -24.90 -2.27 -1.99
N PRO A 678 -25.51 -2.48 -0.81
CA PRO A 678 -26.75 -1.80 -0.45
C PRO A 678 -26.49 -0.34 -0.08
N ASP A 679 -27.53 0.50 -0.07
CA ASP A 679 -27.43 1.84 0.54
C ASP A 679 -27.15 1.71 2.04
N TYR A 680 -27.85 0.82 2.76
CA TYR A 680 -27.66 0.64 4.20
C TYR A 680 -27.47 -0.83 4.59
N ASN A 681 -26.65 -1.09 5.60
CA ASN A 681 -26.46 -2.43 6.14
C ASN A 681 -26.07 -2.40 7.63
N ASN A 682 -26.02 -3.57 8.25
CA ASN A 682 -25.52 -3.72 9.62
C ASN A 682 -23.99 -3.62 9.67
N TYR A 683 -23.44 -3.34 10.86
CA TYR A 683 -21.98 -3.27 11.07
C TYR A 683 -21.21 -4.56 10.73
N ASP A 684 -21.89 -5.70 10.69
CA ASP A 684 -21.29 -6.97 10.26
C ASP A 684 -21.28 -7.17 8.73
N GLY A 685 -21.85 -6.22 7.97
CA GLY A 685 -21.96 -6.24 6.51
C GLY A 685 -23.25 -6.87 5.98
N SER A 686 -24.10 -7.44 6.83
CA SER A 686 -25.37 -8.04 6.43
C SER A 686 -26.43 -6.99 6.08
N LEU A 687 -27.30 -7.31 5.12
CA LEU A 687 -28.45 -6.46 4.75
C LEU A 687 -29.28 -6.10 5.99
N LEU A 688 -29.79 -4.87 6.04
CA LEU A 688 -30.54 -4.33 7.17
C LEU A 688 -31.86 -5.09 7.37
N ASN A 689 -32.52 -5.52 6.28
CA ASN A 689 -33.80 -6.25 6.28
C ASN A 689 -34.89 -5.53 7.11
N SER A 690 -34.92 -4.20 7.03
CA SER A 690 -35.90 -3.38 7.75
C SER A 690 -37.18 -3.23 6.95
N SER A 691 -38.33 -3.51 7.57
CA SER A 691 -39.64 -3.32 6.94
C SER A 691 -40.03 -1.84 6.72
N GLY A 692 -39.29 -0.90 7.32
CA GLY A 692 -39.58 0.54 7.26
C GLY A 692 -38.51 1.38 6.56
N ILE A 693 -37.40 0.78 6.11
CA ILE A 693 -36.29 1.49 5.47
C ILE A 693 -35.93 0.76 4.18
N ILE A 694 -36.01 1.45 3.04
CA ILE A 694 -35.67 0.89 1.73
C ILE A 694 -34.15 1.05 1.50
N GLY A 695 -33.35 0.25 2.22
CA GLY A 695 -31.88 0.36 2.22
C GLY A 695 -31.13 -0.81 1.59
N ASP A 696 -31.77 -1.97 1.39
CA ASP A 696 -31.08 -3.24 1.06
C ASP A 696 -30.65 -3.38 -0.41
N ALA A 697 -30.85 -2.35 -1.23
CA ALA A 697 -30.55 -2.36 -2.67
C ALA A 697 -29.47 -1.32 -3.00
N PHE A 698 -28.79 -1.51 -4.12
CA PHE A 698 -27.84 -0.55 -4.69
C PHE A 698 -28.61 0.62 -5.29
N ARG A 699 -28.54 1.81 -4.68
CA ARG A 699 -29.20 3.03 -5.17
C ARG A 699 -28.31 4.26 -4.93
N PHE A 700 -28.91 5.43 -4.73
CA PHE A 700 -28.23 6.73 -4.80
C PHE A 700 -27.01 6.84 -3.89
N ASP A 701 -27.11 6.43 -2.62
CA ASP A 701 -25.99 6.47 -1.68
C ASP A 701 -24.88 5.52 -2.13
N SER A 702 -25.26 4.31 -2.56
CA SER A 702 -24.36 3.26 -3.04
C SER A 702 -23.46 3.70 -4.20
N TRP A 703 -23.89 4.65 -5.03
CA TRP A 703 -23.11 5.11 -6.17
C TRP A 703 -21.75 5.70 -5.80
N ARG A 704 -21.54 6.13 -4.54
CA ARG A 704 -20.27 6.72 -4.10
C ARG A 704 -19.20 5.67 -3.75
N VAL A 705 -19.60 4.44 -3.39
CA VAL A 705 -18.66 3.36 -3.01
C VAL A 705 -17.56 3.13 -4.06
N PRO A 706 -17.86 3.08 -5.39
CA PRO A 706 -16.83 2.99 -6.43
C PRO A 706 -15.74 4.06 -6.34
N MET A 707 -16.10 5.33 -6.16
CA MET A 707 -15.10 6.41 -6.07
C MET A 707 -14.42 6.48 -4.72
N ASN A 708 -15.09 6.08 -3.63
CA ASN A 708 -14.47 5.99 -2.30
C ASN A 708 -13.34 4.96 -2.28
N ILE A 709 -13.57 3.80 -2.91
CA ILE A 709 -12.53 2.77 -3.09
C ILE A 709 -11.41 3.29 -4.01
N ALA A 710 -11.75 4.01 -5.08
CA ALA A 710 -10.76 4.65 -5.93
C ALA A 710 -9.90 5.69 -5.17
N LEU A 711 -10.49 6.45 -4.24
CA LEU A 711 -9.79 7.40 -3.40
C LEU A 711 -8.80 6.70 -2.45
N ASP A 712 -9.28 5.68 -1.72
CA ASP A 712 -8.42 4.94 -0.78
C ASP A 712 -7.30 4.21 -1.48
N TYR A 713 -7.56 3.64 -2.66
CA TYR A 713 -6.51 3.09 -3.51
C TYR A 713 -5.51 4.16 -3.94
N SER A 714 -5.98 5.28 -4.46
CA SER A 714 -5.11 6.35 -4.96
C SER A 714 -4.25 6.97 -3.86
N TRP A 715 -4.74 7.06 -2.63
CA TRP A 715 -4.04 7.72 -1.53
C TRP A 715 -3.24 6.74 -0.69
N ALA A 716 -3.86 5.65 -0.25
CA ALA A 716 -3.26 4.70 0.68
C ALA A 716 -2.77 3.42 -0.02
N CYS A 717 -3.55 2.87 -0.96
CA CYS A 717 -3.23 1.61 -1.68
C CYS A 717 -2.93 0.42 -0.75
N VAL A 718 -3.53 0.40 0.45
CA VAL A 718 -3.24 -0.61 1.49
C VAL A 718 -3.95 -1.94 1.20
N ASP A 719 -5.13 -1.91 0.57
CA ASP A 719 -5.98 -3.08 0.29
C ASP A 719 -6.07 -3.37 -1.21
N LYS A 720 -4.93 -3.20 -1.88
CA LYS A 720 -4.76 -3.16 -3.34
C LYS A 720 -5.43 -4.33 -4.05
N GLU A 721 -5.17 -5.56 -3.63
CA GLU A 721 -5.65 -6.76 -4.32
C GLU A 721 -7.18 -6.82 -4.33
N TRP A 722 -7.81 -6.61 -3.17
CA TRP A 722 -9.27 -6.61 -3.06
C TRP A 722 -9.88 -5.42 -3.80
N GLN A 723 -9.28 -4.23 -3.71
CA GLN A 723 -9.76 -3.04 -4.41
C GLN A 723 -9.71 -3.22 -5.94
N GLN A 724 -8.65 -3.83 -6.48
CA GLN A 724 -8.55 -4.19 -7.90
C GLN A 724 -9.63 -5.20 -8.30
N GLU A 725 -9.83 -6.25 -7.50
CA GLU A 725 -10.92 -7.21 -7.73
C GLU A 725 -12.29 -6.54 -7.73
N TYR A 726 -12.55 -5.65 -6.78
CA TYR A 726 -13.78 -4.89 -6.69
C TYR A 726 -14.02 -4.08 -7.98
N GLY A 727 -13.03 -3.29 -8.40
CA GLY A 727 -13.13 -2.47 -9.62
C GLY A 727 -13.46 -3.32 -10.85
N ASN A 728 -12.84 -4.50 -10.97
CA ASN A 728 -13.15 -5.45 -12.03
C ASN A 728 -14.57 -6.03 -11.91
N LYS A 729 -15.02 -6.43 -10.70
CA LYS A 729 -16.36 -7.02 -10.46
C LYS A 729 -17.47 -6.05 -10.83
N ILE A 730 -17.42 -4.82 -10.31
CA ILE A 730 -18.46 -3.82 -10.57
C ILE A 730 -18.51 -3.42 -12.04
N GLN A 731 -17.35 -3.19 -12.68
CA GLN A 731 -17.33 -2.87 -14.11
C GLN A 731 -17.77 -4.07 -14.96
N ASN A 732 -17.45 -5.31 -14.58
CA ASN A 732 -17.98 -6.50 -15.26
C ASN A 732 -19.50 -6.54 -15.23
N PHE A 733 -20.08 -6.31 -14.04
CA PHE A 733 -21.53 -6.27 -13.89
C PHE A 733 -22.15 -5.17 -14.75
N LEU A 734 -21.72 -3.91 -14.58
CA LEU A 734 -22.28 -2.78 -15.34
C LEU A 734 -22.09 -2.93 -16.85
N TYR A 735 -20.93 -3.43 -17.29
CA TYR A 735 -20.66 -3.70 -18.71
C TYR A 735 -21.60 -4.79 -19.26
N SER A 736 -21.92 -5.81 -18.46
CA SER A 736 -22.90 -6.86 -18.84
C SER A 736 -24.34 -6.33 -18.97
N GLN A 737 -24.65 -5.21 -18.30
CA GLN A 737 -25.93 -4.51 -18.42
C GLN A 737 -25.94 -3.52 -19.61
N GLY A 738 -24.82 -3.36 -20.31
CA GLY A 738 -24.62 -2.42 -21.40
C GLY A 738 -23.98 -1.12 -20.91
N LEU A 739 -22.78 -0.80 -21.44
CA LEU A 739 -21.98 0.37 -21.04
C LEU A 739 -22.80 1.68 -21.06
N TYR A 740 -23.64 1.87 -22.07
CA TYR A 740 -24.47 3.07 -22.25
C TYR A 740 -25.94 2.88 -21.83
N ASP A 741 -26.29 1.77 -21.15
CA ASP A 741 -27.69 1.42 -20.83
C ASP A 741 -27.92 0.94 -19.39
N PHE A 742 -26.86 0.61 -18.63
CA PHE A 742 -27.01 0.17 -17.24
C PHE A 742 -27.84 1.17 -16.43
N LYS A 743 -28.71 0.64 -15.56
CA LYS A 743 -29.65 1.42 -14.76
C LYS A 743 -29.01 1.85 -13.45
N ASP A 744 -29.71 2.73 -12.75
CA ASP A 744 -29.19 3.40 -11.58
C ASP A 744 -29.62 2.76 -10.25
N GLN A 745 -30.42 1.68 -10.31
CA GLN A 745 -30.86 0.93 -9.13
C GLN A 745 -30.96 -0.58 -9.40
N TYR A 746 -30.39 -1.39 -8.50
CA TYR A 746 -30.39 -2.86 -8.57
C TYR A 746 -30.49 -3.47 -7.17
N ASN A 747 -31.04 -4.68 -7.04
CA ASN A 747 -30.73 -5.48 -5.85
C ASN A 747 -29.23 -5.82 -5.87
N VAL A 748 -28.62 -6.07 -4.71
CA VAL A 748 -27.15 -6.31 -4.63
C VAL A 748 -26.70 -7.54 -5.42
N ASP A 749 -27.58 -8.51 -5.65
CA ASP A 749 -27.34 -9.68 -6.50
C ASP A 749 -27.40 -9.37 -8.02
N GLY A 750 -27.71 -8.13 -8.39
CA GLY A 750 -27.82 -7.65 -9.77
C GLY A 750 -29.22 -7.77 -10.38
N SER A 751 -30.20 -8.34 -9.66
CA SER A 751 -31.57 -8.43 -10.15
C SER A 751 -32.29 -7.08 -10.10
N PRO A 752 -33.33 -6.87 -10.94
CA PRO A 752 -34.12 -5.64 -10.92
C PRO A 752 -34.78 -5.39 -9.56
N VAL A 753 -34.78 -4.13 -9.11
CA VAL A 753 -35.51 -3.73 -7.90
C VAL A 753 -37.02 -3.87 -8.09
N LYS A 754 -37.72 -4.35 -7.04
CA LYS A 754 -39.20 -4.42 -7.05
C LYS A 754 -39.84 -3.03 -6.94
N GLU A 755 -39.21 -2.15 -6.18
CA GLU A 755 -39.61 -0.75 -6.04
C GLU A 755 -38.44 0.16 -6.41
N VAL A 756 -38.72 1.08 -7.34
CA VAL A 756 -37.81 2.16 -7.73
C VAL A 756 -37.90 3.26 -6.68
N LEU A 757 -36.76 3.63 -6.10
CA LEU A 757 -36.66 4.79 -5.22
C LEU A 757 -36.73 6.06 -6.05
N GLN A 758 -37.60 6.99 -5.66
CA GLN A 758 -37.82 8.24 -6.40
C GLN A 758 -36.64 9.20 -6.26
N ALA A 759 -36.38 9.99 -7.30
CA ALA A 759 -35.43 11.10 -7.31
C ALA A 759 -36.21 12.41 -7.47
N GLY A 760 -36.37 13.15 -6.37
CA GLY A 760 -37.30 14.28 -6.31
C GLY A 760 -38.72 13.83 -6.64
N GLU A 761 -39.36 14.47 -7.62
CA GLU A 761 -40.72 14.14 -8.08
C GLU A 761 -40.78 12.98 -9.08
N TYR A 762 -39.63 12.40 -9.47
CA TYR A 762 -39.56 11.43 -10.55
C TYR A 762 -39.31 10.00 -10.05
N LYS A 763 -40.10 9.04 -10.53
CA LYS A 763 -40.01 7.60 -10.16
C LYS A 763 -39.72 6.72 -11.38
N GLN A 764 -38.54 6.89 -11.98
CA GLN A 764 -38.08 6.11 -13.15
C GLN A 764 -36.61 5.69 -12.98
N LEU A 765 -36.24 4.53 -13.53
CA LEU A 765 -34.85 4.07 -13.64
C LEU A 765 -34.15 4.81 -14.78
N ARG A 766 -32.89 5.19 -14.58
CA ARG A 766 -32.11 5.93 -15.58
C ARG A 766 -30.69 5.41 -15.71
N HIS A 767 -30.02 5.81 -16.78
CA HIS A 767 -28.57 5.70 -16.92
C HIS A 767 -27.92 6.95 -16.33
N SER A 768 -27.98 7.05 -15.00
CA SER A 768 -27.70 8.30 -14.29
C SER A 768 -26.21 8.69 -14.35
N LEU A 769 -25.94 9.94 -14.71
CA LEU A 769 -24.59 10.47 -14.94
C LEU A 769 -23.71 10.39 -13.69
N GLY A 770 -24.30 10.48 -12.49
CA GLY A 770 -23.58 10.26 -11.23
C GLY A 770 -23.00 8.85 -11.12
N LEU A 771 -23.77 7.82 -11.50
CA LEU A 771 -23.30 6.43 -11.53
C LEU A 771 -22.30 6.18 -12.68
N VAL A 772 -22.51 6.80 -13.85
CA VAL A 772 -21.50 6.80 -14.94
C VAL A 772 -20.18 7.39 -14.45
N ALA A 773 -20.22 8.50 -13.72
CA ALA A 773 -19.04 9.15 -13.19
C ALA A 773 -18.27 8.28 -12.19
N THR A 774 -18.97 7.70 -11.22
CA THR A 774 -18.32 6.90 -10.16
C THR A 774 -17.83 5.54 -10.67
N SER A 775 -18.56 4.93 -11.61
CA SER A 775 -18.10 3.72 -12.33
C SER A 775 -16.91 3.96 -13.26
N ALA A 776 -16.72 5.18 -13.76
CA ALA A 776 -15.50 5.59 -14.43
C ALA A 776 -14.35 5.88 -13.45
N ALA A 777 -14.62 6.50 -12.30
CA ALA A 777 -13.59 6.79 -11.29
C ALA A 777 -12.90 5.52 -10.77
N VAL A 778 -13.65 4.42 -10.57
CA VAL A 778 -13.09 3.12 -10.14
C VAL A 778 -12.15 2.49 -11.18
N SER A 779 -12.08 3.00 -12.42
CA SER A 779 -11.04 2.60 -13.39
C SER A 779 -9.61 2.85 -12.89
N LEU A 780 -9.41 3.71 -11.89
CA LEU A 780 -8.10 3.90 -11.26
C LEU A 780 -7.53 2.61 -10.65
N VAL A 781 -8.41 1.70 -10.21
CA VAL A 781 -8.04 0.43 -9.56
C VAL A 781 -8.24 -0.77 -10.48
N ALA A 782 -9.05 -0.66 -11.54
CA ALA A 782 -9.34 -1.77 -12.43
C ALA A 782 -8.10 -2.24 -13.21
N THR A 783 -8.05 -3.54 -13.50
CA THR A 783 -6.93 -4.15 -14.24
C THR A 783 -7.32 -4.55 -15.67
N ASP A 784 -8.61 -4.61 -15.98
CA ASP A 784 -9.13 -4.98 -17.30
C ASP A 784 -9.20 -3.78 -18.25
N VAL A 785 -8.89 -3.99 -19.53
CA VAL A 785 -8.93 -2.95 -20.58
C VAL A 785 -10.27 -2.24 -20.73
N LYS A 786 -11.40 -2.87 -20.35
CA LYS A 786 -12.72 -2.22 -20.44
C LYS A 786 -12.80 -0.94 -19.62
N CYS A 787 -11.93 -0.77 -18.62
CA CYS A 787 -11.86 0.45 -17.81
C CYS A 787 -11.65 1.71 -18.66
N TYR A 788 -10.95 1.60 -19.81
CA TYR A 788 -10.76 2.70 -20.74
C TYR A 788 -12.07 3.14 -21.41
N GLU A 789 -13.01 2.21 -21.64
CA GLU A 789 -14.32 2.51 -22.23
C GLU A 789 -15.22 3.28 -21.25
N PHE A 790 -15.22 2.91 -19.97
CA PHE A 790 -15.92 3.68 -18.92
C PHE A 790 -15.39 5.11 -18.80
N VAL A 791 -14.07 5.29 -18.81
CA VAL A 791 -13.46 6.63 -18.74
C VAL A 791 -13.74 7.45 -20.00
N LYS A 792 -13.70 6.81 -21.17
CA LYS A 792 -14.08 7.46 -22.44
C LYS A 792 -15.54 7.90 -22.42
N GLN A 793 -16.44 7.05 -21.95
CA GLN A 793 -17.86 7.39 -21.81
C GLN A 793 -18.05 8.63 -20.93
N LEU A 794 -17.39 8.71 -19.76
CA LEU A 794 -17.47 9.89 -18.91
C LEU A 794 -16.90 11.14 -19.60
N TRP A 795 -15.77 11.01 -20.31
CA TRP A 795 -15.16 12.12 -21.04
C TRP A 795 -16.11 12.71 -22.10
N GLU A 796 -16.82 11.84 -22.81
CA GLU A 796 -17.78 12.18 -23.87
C GLU A 796 -19.16 12.57 -23.32
N ALA A 797 -19.46 12.25 -22.06
CA ALA A 797 -20.76 12.48 -21.45
C ALA A 797 -21.09 13.97 -21.31
N LYS A 798 -22.35 14.29 -21.64
CA LYS A 798 -22.95 15.62 -21.46
C LYS A 798 -23.90 15.60 -20.28
N HIS A 799 -23.96 16.71 -19.55
CA HIS A 799 -24.88 16.86 -18.42
C HIS A 799 -26.15 17.59 -18.85
N GLU A 800 -26.99 16.87 -19.58
CA GLU A 800 -28.24 17.34 -20.18
C GLU A 800 -29.45 16.66 -19.50
N PRO A 801 -30.67 17.22 -19.60
CA PRO A 801 -31.87 16.58 -19.07
C PRO A 801 -32.11 15.19 -19.69
N TYR A 802 -32.60 14.25 -18.90
CA TYR A 802 -33.04 12.94 -19.37
C TYR A 802 -34.37 13.04 -20.17
N GLU A 803 -34.78 11.95 -20.80
CA GLU A 803 -36.01 11.91 -21.63
C GLU A 803 -37.28 12.33 -20.88
N ASP A 804 -37.34 12.06 -19.58
CA ASP A 804 -38.46 12.47 -18.72
C ASP A 804 -38.33 13.90 -18.18
N GLY A 805 -37.31 14.64 -18.61
CA GLY A 805 -37.03 16.02 -18.20
C GLY A 805 -36.27 16.13 -16.88
N TYR A 806 -35.95 15.02 -16.21
CA TYR A 806 -35.14 15.04 -14.99
C TYR A 806 -33.76 15.61 -15.28
N LEU A 807 -33.23 16.44 -14.37
CA LEU A 807 -31.86 16.96 -14.44
C LEU A 807 -31.35 17.18 -13.02
N ASP A 808 -30.32 16.44 -12.63
CA ASP A 808 -29.70 16.60 -11.31
C ASP A 808 -28.38 17.35 -11.41
N LYS A 809 -28.39 18.68 -11.21
CA LYS A 809 -27.15 19.45 -11.15
C LYS A 809 -26.43 19.35 -9.81
N TYR A 810 -27.09 18.82 -8.80
CA TYR A 810 -26.53 18.64 -7.47
C TYR A 810 -25.79 17.32 -7.36
N TYR A 811 -26.49 16.19 -7.37
CA TYR A 811 -25.86 14.91 -7.07
C TYR A 811 -25.05 14.40 -8.27
N ASP A 812 -25.64 14.27 -9.46
CA ASP A 812 -24.89 13.88 -10.66
C ASP A 812 -23.75 14.87 -10.96
N GLY A 813 -23.99 16.17 -10.75
CA GLY A 813 -23.00 17.24 -10.98
C GLY A 813 -21.79 17.15 -10.05
N LEU A 814 -22.01 16.99 -8.74
CA LEU A 814 -20.94 16.87 -7.76
C LEU A 814 -20.16 15.55 -7.94
N LEU A 815 -20.86 14.43 -8.17
CA LEU A 815 -20.21 13.13 -8.44
C LEU A 815 -19.37 13.16 -9.72
N ARG A 816 -19.88 13.80 -10.80
CA ARG A 816 -19.13 14.02 -12.03
C ARG A 816 -17.86 14.83 -11.78
N LEU A 817 -17.95 15.93 -11.03
CA LEU A 817 -16.78 16.75 -10.71
C LEU A 817 -15.74 15.95 -9.91
N PHE A 818 -16.15 15.22 -8.87
CA PHE A 818 -15.22 14.35 -8.12
C PHE A 818 -14.57 13.29 -9.02
N ALA A 819 -15.33 12.64 -9.90
CA ALA A 819 -14.77 11.66 -10.84
C ALA A 819 -13.74 12.29 -11.79
N PHE A 820 -13.97 13.50 -12.30
CA PHE A 820 -12.97 14.23 -13.09
C PHE A 820 -11.74 14.60 -12.25
N MET A 821 -11.91 15.01 -10.99
CA MET A 821 -10.79 15.26 -10.08
C MET A 821 -9.96 13.98 -9.84
N HIS A 822 -10.61 12.83 -9.65
CA HIS A 822 -9.96 11.52 -9.54
C HIS A 822 -9.14 11.20 -10.79
N LEU A 823 -9.78 11.18 -11.95
CA LEU A 823 -9.20 10.68 -13.20
C LEU A 823 -8.15 11.64 -13.81
N SER A 824 -8.16 12.91 -13.42
CA SER A 824 -7.13 13.89 -13.79
C SER A 824 -5.94 13.93 -12.82
N GLY A 825 -5.98 13.18 -11.71
CA GLY A 825 -4.98 13.26 -10.65
C GLY A 825 -5.01 14.57 -9.86
N ARG A 826 -6.14 15.29 -9.88
CA ARG A 826 -6.36 16.59 -9.19
C ARG A 826 -7.13 16.47 -7.88
N TYR A 827 -7.55 15.26 -7.47
CA TYR A 827 -8.02 14.99 -6.12
C TYR A 827 -6.85 14.52 -5.25
N GLN A 828 -6.20 15.46 -4.56
CA GLN A 828 -4.92 15.23 -3.92
C GLN A 828 -4.99 15.30 -2.39
N ILE A 829 -4.12 14.55 -1.73
CA ILE A 829 -3.77 14.78 -0.33
C ILE A 829 -3.08 16.14 -0.25
N ILE A 830 -3.56 16.99 0.67
CA ILE A 830 -2.94 18.28 0.94
C ILE A 830 -2.04 18.11 2.16
N PHE A 831 -0.74 17.92 1.90
CA PHE A 831 0.28 17.82 2.93
C PHE A 831 0.50 19.17 3.65
N PRO A 832 0.85 19.18 4.95
CA PRO A 832 1.25 20.41 5.63
C PRO A 832 2.51 21.01 4.98
N GLN A 833 2.57 22.34 4.91
CA GLN A 833 3.73 23.09 4.42
C GLN A 833 4.93 23.03 5.35
#